data_AF-A0A7S2IKS3-F1
#
_entry.id   AF-A0A7S2IKS3-F1
#
_cell.length_a   1.000
_cell.length_b   1.000
_cell.length_c   1.000
_cell.angle_alpha   90.00
_cell.angle_beta   90.00
_cell.angle_gamma   90.00
#
_symmetry.space_group_name_H-M   'P 1'
#
loop_
_entity.id
_entity.type
_entity.pdbx_description
1 polymer ?
#
loop_
_entity_poly.entity_id
_entity_poly.type
_entity_poly.pdbx_seq_one_letter_code
_entity_poly.pdbx_strand_id
1 'polypeptide(L)'
;MAEGGDVGEESKDLTKSVAYNVLEELQKDGSLTKNEADLYKSKYAKLHEFVIQTYENEKNFLARAKQLNHRLMSEKIRLEKTTLESQEDQACIQQLTDQIQEVQSDYEVVQDRDMLLQMQLSELEHEKREKQVQLEERELERQAEAEPKLQKAREDIELAHKEIDLLRQQKEDYQAKLEEYDDRVGKVEAEIAANKAIHKGHEMEHIKIKGDPDRIRKQAEKFESAVRALTDAQRDKEAEIEGVNEKIKRTGAARQTAKEQRAKKHMRLQLMNESLNLKGDQEYDHDKMRLDRERNTHTDLVSKRVALDAELDQNNVEARLALAELSQLNKQHDRLKRNHRRSISAKDTVAEALGPLDANKRDLEKITKSQEEDARRQKKLLDDIQNEVDLFIGAYLKQESLEKDKKEEYDAICSQMEEMQKELKTLKADEQHWAAHFKTLASHREKLARDASLAHRQCKETADEVAMKQLEEEDLKKKHQEISQKQRAFCTMYEVVKTERNKYMTSIQKSSQHLSELKEKLKILQNEVEILRMESAFKDKQLKQTRQDAHDLETQQDQLQNEKTRITAEGARLSEQVEQYTIEIDKLNSIINSIEKEMVELRTKYEQTVETRNLTGTQLIDRNDELCILWEKSNIQERLLKTGEDAMLSRAEEIRGLKIDLAEVHRQLRVVRGGIPGVPKLVEEVVRLREQVSSVRKHTDDLSRELENPKSSLRKWRKLKGEDLDKDTLRVKIQDLEDRLNSKKESLLEKELILEEVTALSENLRNQAVDGRQGTMELSQKVNVFQARIKDVTRKMMATVSELSMHQATAHKLQKERDEACERAMVARERWKEGQAPYDAADAEFARLVQVEQQREVDRQAAAQRKQEEEIMNSNHTRTMAEPRVNAYIPQDEHGLPKAYGASAPFKPSVLGSTARHIRKPNPKPIEI
;
A
#
# COMPACT_ATOMS: atom_id res chain seq x y z
N MET A 1 95.66 -27.83 -4.74
CA MET A 1 97.06 -28.30 -4.80
C MET A 1 97.62 -28.27 -3.39
N ALA A 2 97.84 -29.45 -2.81
CA ALA A 2 98.54 -29.71 -1.56
C ALA A 2 98.49 -31.23 -1.39
N GLU A 3 99.51 -31.94 -1.89
CA GLU A 3 99.56 -33.40 -1.76
C GLU A 3 99.96 -33.74 -0.34
N GLY A 4 99.02 -34.30 0.42
CA GLY A 4 99.30 -34.84 1.74
C GLY A 4 100.08 -36.14 1.58
N GLY A 5 101.41 -36.06 1.60
CA GLY A 5 102.27 -37.23 1.57
C GLY A 5 101.89 -38.19 2.68
N ASP A 6 101.57 -39.43 2.34
CA ASP A 6 101.16 -40.41 3.33
C ASP A 6 102.39 -40.87 4.13
N VAL A 7 102.27 -40.87 5.45
CA VAL A 7 103.36 -41.29 6.35
C VAL A 7 103.39 -42.82 6.35
N GLY A 8 104.01 -43.36 5.30
CA GLY A 8 104.16 -44.80 5.09
C GLY A 8 104.89 -45.47 6.26
N GLU A 9 104.66 -46.77 6.43
CA GLU A 9 105.12 -47.53 7.61
C GLU A 9 106.64 -47.50 7.81
N GLU A 10 107.42 -47.25 6.75
CA GLU A 10 108.87 -47.02 6.84
C GLU A 10 109.25 -45.88 7.80
N SER A 11 108.41 -44.85 7.93
CA SER A 11 108.65 -43.73 8.86
C SER A 11 108.46 -44.11 10.33
N LYS A 12 108.06 -45.35 10.65
CA LYS A 12 108.03 -45.88 12.03
C LYS A 12 109.27 -46.71 12.36
N ASP A 13 110.09 -47.07 11.37
CA ASP A 13 111.30 -47.88 11.54
C ASP A 13 112.53 -47.00 11.85
N LEU A 14 112.78 -46.81 13.14
CA LEU A 14 113.92 -46.03 13.66
C LEU A 14 115.29 -46.50 13.12
N THR A 15 115.44 -47.77 12.71
CA THR A 15 116.72 -48.33 12.25
C THR A 15 117.17 -47.77 10.88
N LYS A 16 116.22 -47.26 10.09
CA LYS A 16 116.52 -46.58 8.81
C LYS A 16 116.83 -45.09 8.96
N SER A 17 116.64 -44.50 10.15
CA SER A 17 116.85 -43.07 10.34
C SER A 17 118.34 -42.69 10.33
N VAL A 18 118.69 -41.70 9.51
CA VAL A 18 120.07 -41.20 9.34
C VAL A 18 120.69 -40.82 10.69
N ALA A 19 119.94 -40.16 11.57
CA ALA A 19 120.43 -39.78 12.89
C ALA A 19 120.71 -40.98 13.82
N TYR A 20 119.98 -42.10 13.65
CA TYR A 20 120.20 -43.33 14.41
C TYR A 20 121.46 -44.06 13.91
N ASN A 21 121.67 -44.07 12.59
CA ASN A 21 122.85 -44.67 11.96
C ASN A 21 124.14 -43.89 12.28
N VAL A 22 124.12 -42.55 12.26
CA VAL A 22 125.27 -41.73 12.69
C VAL A 22 125.62 -41.97 14.17
N LEU A 23 124.63 -42.22 15.03
CA LEU A 23 124.88 -42.63 16.43
C LEU A 23 125.46 -44.05 16.57
N GLU A 24 125.33 -44.92 15.56
CA GLU A 24 126.03 -46.22 15.52
C GLU A 24 127.45 -46.12 14.96
N GLU A 25 127.68 -45.23 14.00
CA GLU A 25 129.01 -44.98 13.42
C GLU A 25 129.92 -44.31 14.46
N LEU A 26 129.47 -43.25 15.14
CA LEU A 26 130.19 -42.60 16.24
C LEU A 26 130.45 -43.54 17.44
N GLN A 27 129.63 -44.58 17.60
CA GLN A 27 129.81 -45.64 18.61
C GLN A 27 130.87 -46.69 18.17
N LYS A 28 130.98 -46.98 16.87
CA LYS A 28 132.01 -47.87 16.29
C LYS A 28 133.38 -47.19 16.27
N ASP A 29 133.42 -45.89 15.98
CA ASP A 29 134.63 -45.05 15.96
C ASP A 29 135.11 -44.66 17.37
N GLY A 30 134.55 -45.24 18.43
CA GLY A 30 134.97 -45.03 19.83
C GLY A 30 134.77 -43.61 20.37
N SER A 31 134.14 -42.71 19.61
CA SER A 31 133.97 -41.30 19.94
C SER A 31 132.82 -41.04 20.93
N LEU A 32 131.92 -42.00 21.10
CA LEU A 32 130.88 -42.04 22.14
C LEU A 32 130.98 -43.35 22.91
N THR A 33 130.87 -43.30 24.24
CA THR A 33 130.72 -44.54 25.01
C THR A 33 129.36 -45.17 24.74
N LYS A 34 129.27 -46.50 24.89
CA LYS A 34 128.02 -47.25 24.65
C LYS A 34 126.83 -46.68 25.43
N ASN A 35 127.04 -46.29 26.69
CA ASN A 35 126.00 -45.73 27.55
C ASN A 35 125.49 -44.37 27.03
N GLU A 36 126.35 -43.56 26.42
CA GLU A 36 125.97 -42.27 25.85
C GLU A 36 125.26 -42.45 24.50
N ALA A 37 125.76 -43.34 23.63
CA ALA A 37 125.10 -43.69 22.38
C ALA A 37 123.69 -44.24 22.62
N ASP A 38 123.53 -45.16 23.57
CA ASP A 38 122.22 -45.73 23.94
C ASP A 38 121.29 -44.68 24.59
N LEU A 39 121.84 -43.72 25.37
CA LEU A 39 121.08 -42.58 25.90
C LEU A 39 120.60 -41.61 24.81
N TYR A 40 121.45 -41.29 23.82
CA TYR A 40 121.08 -40.41 22.71
C TYR A 40 120.10 -41.10 21.74
N LYS A 41 120.28 -42.40 21.46
CA LYS A 41 119.31 -43.23 20.74
C LYS A 41 117.95 -43.23 21.46
N SER A 42 117.91 -43.39 22.79
CA SER A 42 116.67 -43.33 23.58
C SER A 42 116.00 -41.95 23.54
N LYS A 43 116.78 -40.86 23.62
CA LYS A 43 116.25 -39.48 23.45
C LYS A 43 115.71 -39.25 22.05
N TYR A 44 116.42 -39.70 21.01
CA TYR A 44 115.99 -39.57 19.62
C TYR A 44 114.72 -40.38 19.34
N ALA A 45 114.64 -41.63 19.83
CA ALA A 45 113.44 -42.46 19.70
C ALA A 45 112.21 -41.77 20.32
N LYS A 46 112.33 -41.20 21.52
CA LYS A 46 111.24 -40.44 22.17
C LYS A 46 110.86 -39.16 21.42
N LEU A 47 111.84 -38.45 20.84
CA LEU A 47 111.58 -37.26 20.04
C LEU A 47 110.86 -37.62 18.72
N HIS A 48 111.31 -38.68 18.06
CA HIS A 48 110.72 -39.22 16.82
C HIS A 48 109.29 -39.74 17.06
N GLU A 49 109.06 -40.45 18.18
CA GLU A 49 107.75 -40.86 18.64
C GLU A 49 106.84 -39.64 18.88
N PHE A 50 107.33 -38.58 19.55
CA PHE A 50 106.60 -37.33 19.72
C PHE A 50 106.26 -36.66 18.38
N VAL A 51 107.18 -36.67 17.41
CA VAL A 51 106.96 -36.09 16.07
C VAL A 51 105.89 -36.88 15.30
N ILE A 52 105.94 -38.22 15.32
CA ILE A 52 104.90 -39.08 14.75
C ILE A 52 103.56 -38.82 15.44
N GLN A 53 103.53 -38.76 16.78
CA GLN A 53 102.32 -38.43 17.53
C GLN A 53 101.80 -37.03 17.17
N THR A 54 102.64 -36.02 16.91
CA THR A 54 102.16 -34.71 16.43
C THR A 54 101.57 -34.77 15.03
N TYR A 55 102.14 -35.54 14.09
CA TYR A 55 101.56 -35.70 12.75
C TYR A 55 100.28 -36.55 12.75
N GLU A 56 100.21 -37.61 13.57
CA GLU A 56 98.97 -38.38 13.75
C GLU A 56 97.88 -37.52 14.42
N ASN A 57 98.23 -36.71 15.42
CA ASN A 57 97.32 -35.73 16.00
C ASN A 57 96.89 -34.65 15.00
N GLU A 58 97.79 -34.12 14.16
CA GLU A 58 97.45 -33.15 13.13
C GLU A 58 96.50 -33.77 12.07
N LYS A 59 96.80 -34.98 11.58
CA LYS A 59 95.93 -35.75 10.66
C LYS A 59 94.54 -35.98 11.28
N ASN A 60 94.50 -36.32 12.57
CA ASN A 60 93.26 -36.50 13.34
C ASN A 60 92.49 -35.19 13.58
N PHE A 61 93.16 -34.09 13.93
CA PHE A 61 92.54 -32.78 14.10
C PHE A 61 92.03 -32.21 12.77
N LEU A 62 92.77 -32.39 11.67
CA LEU A 62 92.32 -31.99 10.33
C LEU A 62 91.10 -32.81 9.87
N ALA A 63 91.08 -34.12 10.12
CA ALA A 63 89.92 -34.98 9.88
C ALA A 63 88.71 -34.55 10.74
N ARG A 64 88.92 -34.28 12.03
CA ARG A 64 87.88 -33.83 12.96
C ARG A 64 87.37 -32.42 12.61
N ALA A 65 88.23 -31.52 12.13
CA ALA A 65 87.85 -30.21 11.63
C ALA A 65 87.02 -30.31 10.35
N LYS A 66 87.39 -31.20 9.40
CA LYS A 66 86.57 -31.49 8.21
C LYS A 66 85.20 -32.07 8.58
N GLN A 67 85.14 -33.01 9.53
CA GLN A 67 83.87 -33.55 10.04
C GLN A 67 83.02 -32.49 10.76
N LEU A 68 83.61 -31.65 11.60
CA LEU A 68 82.90 -30.57 12.29
C LEU A 68 82.40 -29.50 11.32
N ASN A 69 83.19 -29.14 10.30
CA ASN A 69 82.76 -28.19 9.27
C ASN A 69 81.62 -28.78 8.41
N HIS A 70 81.69 -30.07 8.06
CA HIS A 70 80.60 -30.74 7.35
C HIS A 70 79.30 -30.80 8.18
N ARG A 71 79.40 -31.10 9.49
CA ARG A 71 78.27 -31.03 10.43
C ARG A 71 77.73 -29.61 10.59
N LEU A 72 78.59 -28.60 10.70
CA LEU A 72 78.18 -27.20 10.78
C LEU A 72 77.48 -26.76 9.50
N MET A 73 77.92 -27.23 8.33
CA MET A 73 77.22 -26.98 7.07
C MET A 73 75.88 -27.71 6.98
N SER A 74 75.78 -28.97 7.41
CA SER A 74 74.50 -29.70 7.41
C SER A 74 73.49 -29.11 8.41
N GLU A 75 73.96 -28.64 9.57
CA GLU A 75 73.10 -27.94 10.55
C GLU A 75 72.72 -26.54 10.08
N LYS A 76 73.60 -25.81 9.35
CA LYS A 76 73.21 -24.57 8.65
C LYS A 76 72.12 -24.82 7.61
N ILE A 77 72.28 -25.81 6.74
CA ILE A 77 71.30 -26.16 5.71
C ILE A 77 69.96 -26.59 6.36
N ARG A 78 69.99 -27.30 7.49
CA ARG A 78 68.80 -27.59 8.29
C ARG A 78 68.16 -26.32 8.84
N LEU A 79 68.94 -25.43 9.44
CA LEU A 79 68.44 -24.20 10.06
C LEU A 79 67.83 -23.28 9.01
N GLU A 80 68.51 -23.08 7.87
CA GLU A 80 68.02 -22.37 6.68
C GLU A 80 66.70 -22.99 6.17
N LYS A 81 66.62 -24.33 6.06
CA LYS A 81 65.38 -25.02 5.69
C LYS A 81 64.25 -24.79 6.70
N THR A 82 64.51 -24.89 8.00
CA THR A 82 63.49 -24.61 9.03
C THR A 82 63.07 -23.14 9.09
N THR A 83 63.95 -22.19 8.69
CA THR A 83 63.55 -20.78 8.56
C THR A 83 62.74 -20.51 7.30
N LEU A 84 62.95 -21.27 6.21
CA LEU A 84 62.09 -21.22 5.02
C LEU A 84 60.72 -21.85 5.33
N GLU A 85 60.68 -23.04 5.93
CA GLU A 85 59.44 -23.68 6.39
C GLU A 85 58.67 -22.76 7.35
N SER A 86 59.34 -22.11 8.31
CA SER A 86 58.72 -21.13 9.21
C SER A 86 58.25 -19.84 8.50
N GLN A 87 58.79 -19.49 7.34
CA GLN A 87 58.34 -18.34 6.53
C GLN A 87 57.15 -18.73 5.65
N GLU A 88 57.16 -19.94 5.09
CA GLU A 88 56.03 -20.54 4.37
C GLU A 88 54.83 -20.74 5.31
N ASP A 89 55.05 -21.25 6.53
CA ASP A 89 54.04 -21.33 7.59
C ASP A 89 53.51 -19.94 7.98
N GLN A 90 54.36 -18.92 8.14
CA GLN A 90 53.91 -17.55 8.44
C GLN A 90 53.10 -16.93 7.30
N ALA A 91 53.49 -17.15 6.04
CA ALA A 91 52.73 -16.69 4.88
C ALA A 91 51.38 -17.43 4.75
N CYS A 92 51.35 -18.73 5.03
CA CYS A 92 50.13 -19.54 5.06
C CYS A 92 49.18 -19.08 6.19
N ILE A 93 49.71 -18.83 7.39
CA ILE A 93 48.94 -18.28 8.52
C ILE A 93 48.40 -16.87 8.19
N GLN A 94 49.17 -16.02 7.52
CA GLN A 94 48.68 -14.72 7.05
C GLN A 94 47.54 -14.90 6.04
N GLN A 95 47.72 -15.68 4.98
CA GLN A 95 46.67 -15.96 3.99
C GLN A 95 45.39 -16.55 4.61
N LEU A 96 45.51 -17.45 5.60
CA LEU A 96 44.37 -17.99 6.34
C LEU A 96 43.72 -16.95 7.27
N THR A 97 44.50 -16.02 7.84
CA THR A 97 43.97 -14.92 8.66
C THR A 97 43.22 -13.91 7.80
N ASP A 98 43.77 -13.58 6.62
CA ASP A 98 43.15 -12.68 5.65
C ASP A 98 41.85 -13.29 5.11
N GLN A 99 41.83 -14.59 4.77
CA GLN A 99 40.61 -15.32 4.39
C GLN A 99 39.58 -15.38 5.53
N ILE A 100 40.01 -15.49 6.79
CA ILE A 100 39.10 -15.43 7.95
C ILE A 100 38.50 -14.02 8.07
N GLN A 101 39.26 -12.94 7.83
CA GLN A 101 38.73 -11.57 7.84
C GLN A 101 37.79 -11.29 6.66
N GLU A 102 38.12 -11.79 5.47
CA GLU A 102 37.26 -11.72 4.28
C GLU A 102 35.91 -12.40 4.56
N VAL A 103 35.93 -13.66 5.01
CA VAL A 103 34.72 -14.43 5.37
C VAL A 103 33.97 -13.84 6.57
N GLN A 104 34.65 -13.18 7.52
CA GLN A 104 33.99 -12.43 8.60
C GLN A 104 33.27 -11.20 8.06
N SER A 105 33.88 -10.43 7.16
CA SER A 105 33.23 -9.27 6.53
C SER A 105 32.07 -9.67 5.63
N ASP A 106 32.18 -10.77 4.88
CA ASP A 106 31.07 -11.35 4.11
C ASP A 106 29.95 -11.83 5.05
N TYR A 107 30.28 -12.43 6.19
CA TYR A 107 29.29 -12.83 7.19
C TYR A 107 28.57 -11.62 7.81
N GLU A 108 29.29 -10.56 8.15
CA GLU A 108 28.69 -9.31 8.64
C GLU A 108 27.79 -8.66 7.58
N VAL A 109 28.22 -8.58 6.32
CA VAL A 109 27.42 -8.06 5.19
C VAL A 109 26.18 -8.94 4.92
N VAL A 110 26.29 -10.26 5.06
CA VAL A 110 25.15 -11.18 4.96
C VAL A 110 24.21 -11.03 6.16
N GLN A 111 24.74 -10.81 7.37
CA GLN A 111 23.95 -10.63 8.59
C GLN A 111 23.18 -9.29 8.57
N ASP A 112 23.83 -8.18 8.19
CA ASP A 112 23.17 -6.88 7.98
C ASP A 112 22.09 -6.98 6.90
N ARG A 113 22.37 -7.72 5.82
CA ARG A 113 21.40 -7.99 4.75
C ARG A 113 20.23 -8.85 5.22
N ASP A 114 20.46 -9.87 6.02
CA ASP A 114 19.38 -10.72 6.56
C ASP A 114 18.54 -9.95 7.58
N MET A 115 19.15 -9.09 8.39
CA MET A 115 18.44 -8.15 9.27
C MET A 115 17.60 -7.15 8.44
N LEU A 116 18.13 -6.60 7.34
CA LEU A 116 17.38 -5.73 6.44
C LEU A 116 16.21 -6.47 5.77
N LEU A 117 16.43 -7.74 5.35
CA LEU A 117 15.38 -8.59 4.79
C LEU A 117 14.32 -8.97 5.83
N GLN A 118 14.69 -9.20 7.09
CA GLN A 118 13.75 -9.40 8.19
C GLN A 118 12.93 -8.14 8.47
N MET A 119 13.55 -6.95 8.41
CA MET A 119 12.85 -5.68 8.53
C MET A 119 11.84 -5.50 7.38
N GLN A 120 12.29 -5.68 6.13
CA GLN A 120 11.43 -5.65 4.94
C GLN A 120 10.31 -6.69 4.96
N LEU A 121 10.57 -7.90 5.48
CA LEU A 121 9.53 -8.91 5.70
C LEU A 121 8.53 -8.46 6.76
N SER A 122 8.96 -7.83 7.85
CA SER A 122 8.06 -7.30 8.88
C SER A 122 7.22 -6.12 8.36
N GLU A 123 7.78 -5.28 7.49
CA GLU A 123 7.08 -4.20 6.78
C GLU A 123 6.07 -4.78 5.79
N LEU A 124 6.46 -5.72 4.93
CA LEU A 124 5.57 -6.40 3.98
C LEU A 124 4.49 -7.22 4.68
N GLU A 125 4.75 -7.80 5.85
CA GLU A 125 3.72 -8.45 6.68
C GLU A 125 2.78 -7.43 7.33
N HIS A 126 3.25 -6.22 7.62
CA HIS A 126 2.42 -5.14 8.15
C HIS A 126 1.55 -4.54 7.05
N GLU A 127 2.12 -4.25 5.88
CA GLU A 127 1.38 -3.87 4.67
C GLU A 127 0.36 -4.94 4.29
N LYS A 128 0.74 -6.22 4.29
CA LYS A 128 -0.18 -7.33 4.03
C LYS A 128 -1.35 -7.33 5.02
N ARG A 129 -1.10 -7.13 6.32
CA ARG A 129 -2.15 -7.00 7.33
C ARG A 129 -3.03 -5.77 7.07
N GLU A 130 -2.47 -4.62 6.75
CA GLU A 130 -3.25 -3.44 6.36
C GLU A 130 -4.07 -3.67 5.10
N LYS A 131 -3.53 -4.35 4.08
CA LYS A 131 -4.24 -4.68 2.84
C LYS A 131 -5.32 -5.74 3.06
N GLN A 132 -5.14 -6.65 4.01
CA GLN A 132 -6.20 -7.57 4.44
C GLN A 132 -7.32 -6.81 5.15
N VAL A 133 -7.01 -5.93 6.12
CA VAL A 133 -8.00 -5.08 6.79
C VAL A 133 -8.71 -4.16 5.78
N GLN A 134 -7.99 -3.48 4.88
CA GLN A 134 -8.58 -2.66 3.81
C GLN A 134 -9.42 -3.45 2.80
N LEU A 135 -9.25 -4.77 2.70
CA LEU A 135 -10.04 -5.65 1.84
C LEU A 135 -11.28 -6.17 2.57
N GLU A 136 -11.14 -6.53 3.85
CA GLU A 136 -12.25 -6.86 4.76
C GLU A 136 -13.18 -5.65 4.95
N GLU A 137 -12.64 -4.46 5.22
CA GLU A 137 -13.37 -3.18 5.24
C GLU A 137 -14.11 -2.97 3.92
N ARG A 138 -13.45 -3.12 2.76
CA ARG A 138 -14.08 -3.02 1.44
C ARG A 138 -15.08 -4.12 1.11
N GLU A 139 -15.07 -5.25 1.83
CA GLU A 139 -16.10 -6.28 1.72
C GLU A 139 -17.29 -6.00 2.63
N LEU A 140 -17.04 -5.43 3.80
CA LEU A 140 -18.05 -4.97 4.73
C LEU A 140 -18.77 -3.72 4.20
N GLU A 141 -18.06 -2.76 3.60
CA GLU A 141 -18.61 -1.64 2.83
C GLU A 141 -19.46 -2.13 1.65
N ARG A 142 -18.97 -3.08 0.84
CA ARG A 142 -19.74 -3.64 -0.29
C ARG A 142 -20.98 -4.43 0.18
N GLN A 143 -20.93 -5.07 1.35
CA GLN A 143 -22.08 -5.73 1.95
C GLN A 143 -23.08 -4.69 2.48
N ALA A 144 -22.65 -3.68 3.23
CA ALA A 144 -23.47 -2.57 3.71
C ALA A 144 -24.06 -1.72 2.57
N GLU A 145 -23.37 -1.60 1.42
CA GLU A 145 -23.92 -1.01 0.21
C GLU A 145 -24.93 -1.92 -0.51
N ALA A 146 -24.82 -3.23 -0.35
CA ALA A 146 -25.72 -4.21 -0.96
C ALA A 146 -26.97 -4.45 -0.11
N GLU A 147 -26.89 -4.36 1.22
CA GLU A 147 -28.00 -4.55 2.15
C GLU A 147 -29.23 -3.65 1.87
N PRO A 148 -29.14 -2.31 1.71
CA PRO A 148 -30.30 -1.48 1.40
C PRO A 148 -30.84 -1.73 -0.02
N LYS A 149 -30.01 -2.26 -0.93
CA LYS A 149 -30.43 -2.69 -2.28
C LYS A 149 -31.14 -4.05 -2.22
N LEU A 150 -30.72 -4.94 -1.31
CA LEU A 150 -31.34 -6.23 -1.02
C LEU A 150 -32.62 -6.11 -0.18
N GLN A 151 -32.69 -5.16 0.75
CA GLN A 151 -33.89 -4.81 1.51
C GLN A 151 -34.94 -4.26 0.55
N LYS A 152 -34.61 -3.25 -0.27
CA LYS A 152 -35.52 -2.75 -1.31
C LYS A 152 -35.96 -3.85 -2.28
N ALA A 153 -35.04 -4.69 -2.75
CA ALA A 153 -35.42 -5.82 -3.59
C ALA A 153 -36.34 -6.84 -2.88
N ARG A 154 -36.22 -7.03 -1.55
CA ARG A 154 -37.12 -7.86 -0.74
C ARG A 154 -38.47 -7.19 -0.49
N GLU A 155 -38.49 -5.88 -0.27
CA GLU A 155 -39.70 -5.06 -0.14
C GLU A 155 -40.48 -5.02 -1.45
N ASP A 156 -39.80 -4.78 -2.57
CA ASP A 156 -40.36 -4.87 -3.94
C ASP A 156 -40.91 -6.28 -4.22
N ILE A 157 -40.20 -7.34 -3.79
CA ILE A 157 -40.67 -8.72 -3.91
C ILE A 157 -41.88 -8.98 -3.00
N GLU A 158 -41.92 -8.47 -1.76
CA GLU A 158 -43.08 -8.59 -0.88
C GLU A 158 -44.28 -7.81 -1.41
N LEU A 159 -44.08 -6.61 -1.94
CA LEU A 159 -45.12 -5.80 -2.59
C LEU A 159 -45.65 -6.51 -3.84
N ALA A 160 -44.77 -7.06 -4.68
CA ALA A 160 -45.18 -7.88 -5.83
C ALA A 160 -45.95 -9.15 -5.41
N HIS A 161 -45.58 -9.81 -4.31
CA HIS A 161 -46.38 -10.93 -3.77
C HIS A 161 -47.75 -10.46 -3.27
N LYS A 162 -47.81 -9.32 -2.54
CA LYS A 162 -49.07 -8.73 -2.06
C LYS A 162 -49.98 -8.28 -3.21
N GLU A 163 -49.41 -7.75 -4.30
CA GLU A 163 -50.14 -7.48 -5.55
C GLU A 163 -50.61 -8.77 -6.24
N ILE A 164 -49.76 -9.80 -6.33
CA ILE A 164 -50.13 -11.11 -6.91
C ILE A 164 -51.26 -11.77 -6.11
N ASP A 165 -51.23 -11.71 -4.78
CA ASP A 165 -52.27 -12.28 -3.92
C ASP A 165 -53.55 -11.43 -3.91
N LEU A 166 -53.45 -10.10 -4.02
CA LEU A 166 -54.61 -9.24 -4.26
C LEU A 166 -55.23 -9.49 -5.64
N LEU A 167 -54.42 -9.69 -6.68
CA LEU A 167 -54.88 -10.05 -8.03
C LEU A 167 -55.45 -11.47 -8.08
N ARG A 168 -54.96 -12.41 -7.26
CA ARG A 168 -55.58 -13.73 -7.04
C ARG A 168 -56.96 -13.59 -6.39
N GLN A 169 -57.06 -12.85 -5.28
CA GLN A 169 -58.34 -12.59 -4.62
C GLN A 169 -59.32 -11.90 -5.57
N GLN A 170 -58.90 -10.86 -6.31
CA GLN A 170 -59.74 -10.22 -7.32
C GLN A 170 -60.16 -11.19 -8.43
N LYS A 171 -59.26 -12.07 -8.89
CA LYS A 171 -59.58 -13.09 -9.89
C LYS A 171 -60.57 -14.12 -9.34
N GLU A 172 -60.41 -14.57 -8.10
CA GLU A 172 -61.35 -15.48 -7.42
C GLU A 172 -62.72 -14.81 -7.25
N ASP A 173 -62.75 -13.54 -6.84
CA ASP A 173 -63.95 -12.68 -6.81
C ASP A 173 -64.62 -12.56 -8.19
N TYR A 174 -63.84 -12.37 -9.26
CA TYR A 174 -64.36 -12.29 -10.62
C TYR A 174 -64.80 -13.66 -11.15
N GLN A 175 -64.16 -14.76 -10.75
CA GLN A 175 -64.58 -16.12 -11.08
C GLN A 175 -65.88 -16.49 -10.34
N ALA A 176 -66.02 -16.17 -9.06
CA ALA A 176 -67.26 -16.36 -8.30
C ALA A 176 -68.41 -15.51 -8.87
N LYS A 177 -68.14 -14.28 -9.32
CA LYS A 177 -69.11 -13.44 -10.02
C LYS A 177 -69.43 -14.01 -11.41
N LEU A 178 -68.47 -14.58 -12.12
CA LEU A 178 -68.71 -15.26 -13.40
C LEU A 178 -69.61 -16.49 -13.19
N GLU A 179 -69.34 -17.31 -12.17
CA GLU A 179 -70.18 -18.43 -11.77
C GLU A 179 -71.59 -17.96 -11.36
N GLU A 180 -71.73 -16.87 -10.59
CA GLU A 180 -73.06 -16.28 -10.30
C GLU A 180 -73.78 -15.82 -11.57
N TYR A 181 -73.06 -15.21 -12.52
CA TYR A 181 -73.64 -14.78 -13.80
C TYR A 181 -74.00 -15.97 -14.69
N ASP A 182 -73.19 -17.02 -14.77
CA ASP A 182 -73.49 -18.24 -15.53
C ASP A 182 -74.65 -19.02 -14.89
N ASP A 183 -74.75 -19.04 -13.56
CA ASP A 183 -75.86 -19.64 -12.82
C ASP A 183 -77.16 -18.82 -12.99
N ARG A 184 -77.06 -17.50 -13.17
CA ARG A 184 -78.18 -16.60 -13.53
C ARG A 184 -78.54 -16.69 -15.00
N VAL A 185 -77.58 -16.86 -15.90
CA VAL A 185 -77.80 -17.14 -17.33
C VAL A 185 -78.49 -18.50 -17.45
N GLY A 186 -78.04 -19.55 -16.76
CA GLY A 186 -78.70 -20.86 -16.75
C GLY A 186 -80.15 -20.81 -16.26
N LYS A 187 -80.44 -20.00 -15.23
CA LYS A 187 -81.83 -19.75 -14.77
C LYS A 187 -82.65 -19.01 -15.83
N VAL A 188 -82.10 -17.95 -16.43
CA VAL A 188 -82.75 -17.20 -17.52
C VAL A 188 -82.90 -18.05 -18.79
N GLU A 189 -81.99 -18.98 -19.08
CA GLU A 189 -82.08 -19.92 -20.19
C GLU A 189 -83.14 -21.02 -19.93
N ALA A 190 -83.29 -21.48 -18.69
CA ALA A 190 -84.39 -22.35 -18.28
C ALA A 190 -85.75 -21.63 -18.38
N GLU A 191 -85.83 -20.37 -17.94
CA GLU A 191 -87.01 -19.52 -18.15
C GLU A 191 -87.28 -19.26 -19.63
N ILE A 192 -86.26 -19.02 -20.45
CA ILE A 192 -86.38 -18.87 -21.90
C ILE A 192 -86.79 -20.21 -22.54
N ALA A 193 -86.37 -21.36 -22.03
CA ALA A 193 -86.79 -22.68 -22.51
C ALA A 193 -88.27 -22.95 -22.17
N ALA A 194 -88.72 -22.62 -20.95
CA ALA A 194 -90.12 -22.67 -20.56
C ALA A 194 -90.98 -21.71 -21.40
N ASN A 195 -90.54 -20.46 -21.58
CA ASN A 195 -91.20 -19.49 -22.43
C ASN A 195 -91.19 -19.91 -23.92
N LYS A 196 -90.14 -20.59 -24.42
CA LYS A 196 -90.13 -21.18 -25.77
C LYS A 196 -91.07 -22.36 -25.91
N ALA A 197 -91.33 -23.14 -24.85
CA ALA A 197 -92.35 -24.19 -24.87
C ALA A 197 -93.76 -23.58 -24.94
N ILE A 198 -94.02 -22.51 -24.19
CA ILE A 198 -95.26 -21.71 -24.28
C ILE A 198 -95.39 -21.08 -25.68
N HIS A 199 -94.32 -20.48 -26.20
CA HIS A 199 -94.31 -19.85 -27.52
C HIS A 199 -94.56 -20.86 -28.65
N LYS A 200 -94.03 -22.09 -28.57
CA LYS A 200 -94.36 -23.17 -29.51
C LYS A 200 -95.84 -23.59 -29.46
N GLY A 201 -96.50 -23.47 -28.31
CA GLY A 201 -97.95 -23.59 -28.19
C GLY A 201 -98.67 -22.54 -29.04
N HIS A 202 -98.25 -21.27 -28.93
CA HIS A 202 -98.82 -20.18 -29.71
C HIS A 202 -98.38 -20.15 -31.19
N GLU A 203 -97.21 -20.69 -31.56
CA GLU A 203 -96.81 -20.87 -32.97
C GLU A 203 -97.78 -21.82 -33.69
N MET A 204 -98.23 -22.88 -33.03
CA MET A 204 -99.25 -23.80 -33.58
C MET A 204 -100.61 -23.12 -33.82
N GLU A 205 -100.92 -22.05 -33.07
CA GLU A 205 -102.09 -21.20 -33.32
C GLU A 205 -101.82 -20.20 -34.45
N HIS A 206 -100.64 -19.55 -34.44
CA HIS A 206 -100.23 -18.54 -35.41
C HIS A 206 -100.03 -19.09 -36.83
N ILE A 207 -99.69 -20.39 -36.99
CA ILE A 207 -99.56 -21.05 -38.30
C ILE A 207 -100.89 -21.05 -39.10
N LYS A 208 -102.03 -20.78 -38.46
CA LYS A 208 -103.32 -20.55 -39.16
C LYS A 208 -103.43 -19.19 -39.86
N ILE A 209 -102.58 -18.21 -39.53
CA ILE A 209 -102.62 -16.85 -40.08
C ILE A 209 -101.36 -16.62 -40.92
N LYS A 210 -101.50 -16.86 -42.24
CA LYS A 210 -100.45 -16.72 -43.25
C LYS A 210 -100.35 -15.29 -43.79
N GLY A 211 -99.14 -14.90 -44.19
CA GLY A 211 -98.85 -13.72 -45.03
C GLY A 211 -98.26 -12.54 -44.24
N ASP A 212 -97.27 -11.79 -44.75
CA ASP A 212 -96.46 -12.00 -45.96
C ASP A 212 -95.02 -11.42 -45.82
N PRO A 213 -94.04 -11.84 -46.66
CA PRO A 213 -92.62 -11.81 -46.29
C PRO A 213 -91.77 -10.71 -46.95
N ASP A 214 -91.81 -9.48 -46.43
CA ASP A 214 -90.97 -8.37 -46.97
C ASP A 214 -89.89 -7.84 -46.00
N ARG A 215 -89.96 -8.16 -44.70
CA ARG A 215 -89.12 -7.49 -43.68
C ARG A 215 -87.68 -8.01 -43.58
N ILE A 216 -87.44 -9.27 -43.96
CA ILE A 216 -86.16 -9.98 -43.75
C ILE A 216 -85.03 -9.42 -44.62
N ARG A 217 -85.34 -9.01 -45.87
CA ARG A 217 -84.33 -8.60 -46.86
C ARG A 217 -83.49 -7.37 -46.44
N LYS A 218 -84.04 -6.48 -45.60
CA LYS A 218 -83.36 -5.24 -45.15
C LYS A 218 -82.52 -5.38 -43.87
N GLN A 219 -82.45 -6.58 -43.26
CA GLN A 219 -81.59 -6.81 -42.09
C GLN A 219 -80.24 -7.45 -42.45
N ALA A 220 -80.16 -8.21 -43.54
CA ALA A 220 -78.90 -8.82 -44.00
C ALA A 220 -77.79 -7.80 -44.30
N GLU A 221 -78.12 -6.73 -45.03
CA GLU A 221 -77.18 -5.70 -45.50
C GLU A 221 -76.44 -4.96 -44.36
N LYS A 222 -77.01 -4.94 -43.14
CA LYS A 222 -76.40 -4.27 -41.98
C LYS A 222 -75.42 -5.13 -41.20
N PHE A 223 -75.55 -6.45 -41.24
CA PHE A 223 -74.55 -7.34 -40.64
C PHE A 223 -73.30 -7.45 -41.52
N GLU A 224 -73.45 -7.33 -42.84
CA GLU A 224 -72.32 -7.46 -43.76
C GLU A 224 -71.30 -6.32 -43.64
N SER A 225 -71.74 -5.08 -43.37
CA SER A 225 -70.80 -3.96 -43.12
C SER A 225 -70.12 -4.05 -41.75
N ALA A 226 -70.82 -4.52 -40.72
CA ALA A 226 -70.26 -4.72 -39.39
C ALA A 226 -69.20 -5.84 -39.37
N VAL A 227 -69.45 -6.95 -40.07
CA VAL A 227 -68.47 -8.05 -40.21
C VAL A 227 -67.22 -7.57 -40.95
N ARG A 228 -67.37 -6.84 -42.06
CA ARG A 228 -66.21 -6.31 -42.82
C ARG A 228 -65.34 -5.40 -41.97
N ALA A 229 -65.93 -4.43 -41.26
CA ALA A 229 -65.20 -3.52 -40.37
C ALA A 229 -64.44 -4.25 -39.25
N LEU A 230 -65.01 -5.33 -38.70
CA LEU A 230 -64.33 -6.18 -37.72
C LEU A 230 -63.20 -7.02 -38.33
N THR A 231 -63.38 -7.58 -39.53
CA THR A 231 -62.31 -8.31 -40.22
C THR A 231 -61.15 -7.42 -40.66
N ASP A 232 -61.40 -6.18 -41.07
CA ASP A 232 -60.35 -5.24 -41.43
C ASP A 232 -59.57 -4.78 -40.18
N ALA A 233 -60.27 -4.47 -39.08
CA ALA A 233 -59.62 -4.16 -37.80
C ALA A 233 -58.84 -5.35 -37.21
N GLN A 234 -59.32 -6.60 -37.41
CA GLN A 234 -58.56 -7.80 -37.08
C GLN A 234 -57.30 -7.90 -37.94
N ARG A 235 -57.39 -7.63 -39.25
CA ARG A 235 -56.26 -7.64 -40.18
C ARG A 235 -55.17 -6.62 -39.82
N ASP A 236 -55.57 -5.41 -39.44
CA ASP A 236 -54.63 -4.38 -38.98
C ASP A 236 -53.93 -4.80 -37.68
N LYS A 237 -54.63 -5.49 -36.77
CA LYS A 237 -54.03 -6.04 -35.54
C LYS A 237 -53.15 -7.27 -35.80
N GLU A 238 -53.51 -8.13 -36.75
CA GLU A 238 -52.66 -9.22 -37.23
C GLU A 238 -51.39 -8.66 -37.89
N ALA A 239 -51.48 -7.61 -38.70
CA ALA A 239 -50.33 -6.92 -39.29
C ALA A 239 -49.45 -6.20 -38.25
N GLU A 240 -50.03 -5.58 -37.21
CA GLU A 240 -49.26 -5.07 -36.06
C GLU A 240 -48.56 -6.20 -35.30
N ILE A 241 -49.23 -7.34 -35.08
CA ILE A 241 -48.66 -8.53 -34.42
C ILE A 241 -47.54 -9.15 -35.25
N GLU A 242 -47.68 -9.24 -36.58
CA GLU A 242 -46.60 -9.66 -37.47
C GLU A 242 -45.45 -8.65 -37.47
N GLY A 243 -45.73 -7.35 -37.52
CA GLY A 243 -44.72 -6.29 -37.43
C GLY A 243 -43.98 -6.26 -36.08
N VAL A 244 -44.65 -6.61 -34.97
CA VAL A 244 -44.04 -6.80 -33.66
C VAL A 244 -43.25 -8.11 -33.61
N ASN A 245 -43.76 -9.21 -34.17
CA ASN A 245 -43.03 -10.48 -34.27
C ASN A 245 -41.79 -10.38 -35.18
N GLU A 246 -41.83 -9.57 -36.24
CA GLU A 246 -40.66 -9.20 -37.05
C GLU A 246 -39.66 -8.38 -36.23
N LYS A 247 -40.11 -7.37 -35.46
CA LYS A 247 -39.24 -6.63 -34.54
C LYS A 247 -38.62 -7.55 -33.47
N ILE A 248 -39.36 -8.52 -32.95
CA ILE A 248 -38.87 -9.54 -32.01
C ILE A 248 -37.86 -10.48 -32.70
N LYS A 249 -38.11 -10.94 -33.93
CA LYS A 249 -37.14 -11.73 -34.71
C LYS A 249 -35.87 -10.93 -35.01
N ARG A 250 -35.99 -9.65 -35.40
CA ARG A 250 -34.86 -8.74 -35.69
C ARG A 250 -34.06 -8.42 -34.43
N THR A 251 -34.70 -8.14 -33.29
CA THR A 251 -34.01 -7.95 -31.99
C THR A 251 -33.47 -9.27 -31.42
N GLY A 252 -34.11 -10.40 -31.70
CA GLY A 252 -33.60 -11.74 -31.41
C GLY A 252 -32.31 -12.03 -32.17
N ALA A 253 -32.29 -11.83 -33.49
CA ALA A 253 -31.10 -11.93 -34.32
C ALA A 253 -30.01 -10.92 -33.91
N ALA A 254 -30.37 -9.69 -33.53
CA ALA A 254 -29.44 -8.72 -32.97
C ALA A 254 -28.87 -9.17 -31.61
N ARG A 255 -29.69 -9.80 -30.74
CA ARG A 255 -29.27 -10.35 -29.45
C ARG A 255 -28.41 -11.62 -29.62
N GLN A 256 -28.65 -12.41 -30.66
CA GLN A 256 -27.90 -13.61 -30.99
C GLN A 256 -26.56 -13.26 -31.64
N THR A 257 -26.53 -12.34 -32.61
CA THR A 257 -25.29 -11.78 -33.16
C THR A 257 -24.51 -10.96 -32.11
N ALA A 258 -25.16 -10.25 -31.19
CA ALA A 258 -24.49 -9.63 -30.04
C ALA A 258 -23.96 -10.66 -29.02
N LYS A 259 -24.64 -11.79 -28.82
CA LYS A 259 -24.10 -12.94 -28.06
C LYS A 259 -22.88 -13.54 -28.75
N GLU A 260 -22.93 -13.75 -30.07
CA GLU A 260 -21.78 -14.24 -30.84
C GLU A 260 -20.63 -13.25 -30.90
N GLN A 261 -20.90 -11.95 -31.03
CA GLN A 261 -19.88 -10.91 -30.96
C GLN A 261 -19.31 -10.79 -29.55
N ARG A 262 -20.11 -10.98 -28.50
CA ARG A 262 -19.61 -11.11 -27.12
C ARG A 262 -18.77 -12.38 -26.94
N ALA A 263 -19.19 -13.53 -27.47
CA ALA A 263 -18.42 -14.77 -27.42
C ALA A 263 -17.11 -14.65 -28.21
N LYS A 264 -17.14 -14.09 -29.43
CA LYS A 264 -15.95 -13.81 -30.25
C LYS A 264 -15.05 -12.76 -29.60
N LYS A 265 -15.60 -11.70 -28.97
CA LYS A 265 -14.80 -10.74 -28.18
C LYS A 265 -14.24 -11.35 -26.88
N HIS A 266 -14.97 -12.25 -26.22
CA HIS A 266 -14.53 -12.93 -25.00
C HIS A 266 -13.44 -13.95 -25.31
N MET A 267 -13.63 -14.79 -26.32
CA MET A 267 -12.59 -15.70 -26.86
C MET A 267 -11.37 -14.91 -27.34
N ARG A 268 -11.55 -13.75 -27.98
CA ARG A 268 -10.44 -12.89 -28.41
C ARG A 268 -9.76 -12.16 -27.25
N LEU A 269 -10.49 -11.82 -26.18
CA LEU A 269 -9.92 -11.32 -24.92
C LEU A 269 -9.22 -12.42 -24.13
N GLN A 270 -9.70 -13.67 -24.21
CA GLN A 270 -9.10 -14.82 -23.55
C GLN A 270 -7.81 -15.22 -24.26
N LEU A 271 -7.82 -15.35 -25.59
CA LEU A 271 -6.62 -15.50 -26.41
C LEU A 271 -5.67 -14.28 -26.30
N MET A 272 -6.21 -13.07 -26.12
CA MET A 272 -5.36 -11.89 -25.91
C MET A 272 -4.74 -11.87 -24.51
N ASN A 273 -5.47 -12.26 -23.46
CA ASN A 273 -4.91 -12.49 -22.12
C ASN A 273 -3.92 -13.64 -22.10
N GLU A 274 -4.19 -14.77 -22.76
CA GLU A 274 -3.23 -15.87 -22.90
C GLU A 274 -1.99 -15.43 -23.68
N SER A 275 -2.13 -14.58 -24.71
CA SER A 275 -0.99 -13.99 -25.42
C SER A 275 -0.28 -12.87 -24.64
N LEU A 276 -0.97 -12.16 -23.73
CA LEU A 276 -0.40 -11.14 -22.84
C LEU A 276 0.25 -11.77 -21.61
N ASN A 277 -0.21 -12.94 -21.19
CA ASN A 277 0.45 -13.75 -20.17
C ASN A 277 1.66 -14.44 -20.80
N LEU A 278 1.55 -15.11 -21.95
CA LEU A 278 2.75 -15.66 -22.62
C LEU A 278 3.78 -14.57 -22.98
N LYS A 279 3.33 -13.38 -23.40
CA LYS A 279 4.26 -12.24 -23.61
C LYS A 279 4.74 -11.65 -22.31
N GLY A 280 3.91 -11.51 -21.29
CA GLY A 280 4.29 -11.01 -19.97
C GLY A 280 5.32 -11.92 -19.31
N ASP A 281 5.14 -13.23 -19.39
CA ASP A 281 6.09 -14.26 -18.92
C ASP A 281 7.36 -14.25 -19.77
N GLN A 282 7.28 -14.11 -21.11
CA GLN A 282 8.45 -14.00 -21.99
C GLN A 282 9.22 -12.67 -21.83
N GLU A 283 8.52 -11.56 -21.61
CA GLU A 283 9.09 -10.23 -21.36
C GLU A 283 9.65 -10.18 -19.93
N TYR A 284 9.02 -10.85 -18.95
CA TYR A 284 9.54 -11.03 -17.59
C TYR A 284 10.77 -11.92 -17.55
N ASP A 285 10.79 -13.09 -18.21
CA ASP A 285 12.00 -13.92 -18.30
C ASP A 285 13.09 -13.26 -19.15
N HIS A 286 12.73 -12.51 -20.19
CA HIS A 286 13.69 -11.71 -20.97
C HIS A 286 14.29 -10.60 -20.12
N ASP A 287 13.49 -9.83 -19.38
CA ASP A 287 13.96 -8.71 -18.57
C ASP A 287 14.58 -9.15 -17.24
N LYS A 288 14.25 -10.35 -16.76
CA LYS A 288 15.01 -11.07 -15.72
C LYS A 288 16.37 -11.52 -16.26
N MET A 289 16.44 -12.12 -17.45
CA MET A 289 17.73 -12.35 -18.12
C MET A 289 18.49 -11.05 -18.42
N ARG A 290 17.79 -9.94 -18.66
CA ARG A 290 18.41 -8.62 -18.86
C ARG A 290 18.93 -8.07 -17.54
N LEU A 291 18.17 -8.19 -16.45
CA LEU A 291 18.55 -7.82 -15.09
C LEU A 291 19.74 -8.66 -14.60
N ASP A 292 19.72 -9.98 -14.80
CA ASP A 292 20.83 -10.86 -14.43
C ASP A 292 22.08 -10.59 -15.29
N ARG A 293 21.92 -10.19 -16.57
CA ARG A 293 23.05 -9.70 -17.39
C ARG A 293 23.58 -8.36 -16.91
N GLU A 294 22.73 -7.37 -16.67
CA GLU A 294 23.09 -6.05 -16.11
C GLU A 294 23.75 -6.19 -14.73
N ARG A 295 23.28 -7.14 -13.91
CA ARG A 295 23.83 -7.44 -12.58
C ARG A 295 25.19 -8.13 -12.69
N ASN A 296 25.35 -9.09 -13.61
CA ASN A 296 26.63 -9.74 -13.85
C ASN A 296 27.65 -8.76 -14.49
N THR A 297 27.24 -7.89 -15.42
CA THR A 297 28.12 -6.83 -15.93
C THR A 297 28.43 -5.79 -14.85
N HIS A 298 27.50 -5.50 -13.93
CA HIS A 298 27.78 -4.64 -12.79
C HIS A 298 28.77 -5.27 -11.81
N THR A 299 28.66 -6.56 -11.47
CA THR A 299 29.68 -7.25 -10.64
C THR A 299 31.02 -7.36 -11.36
N ASP A 300 31.03 -7.57 -12.67
CA ASP A 300 32.24 -7.54 -13.51
C ASP A 300 32.88 -6.14 -13.56
N LEU A 301 32.09 -5.08 -13.57
CA LEU A 301 32.57 -3.70 -13.57
C LEU A 301 33.02 -3.27 -12.17
N VAL A 302 32.37 -3.74 -11.10
CA VAL A 302 32.80 -3.50 -9.72
C VAL A 302 34.08 -4.25 -9.41
N SER A 303 34.22 -5.53 -9.80
CA SER A 303 35.47 -6.27 -9.63
C SER A 303 36.62 -5.69 -10.45
N LYS A 304 36.36 -5.28 -11.72
CA LYS A 304 37.34 -4.53 -12.51
C LYS A 304 37.68 -3.17 -11.89
N ARG A 305 36.72 -2.47 -11.28
CA ARG A 305 37.00 -1.21 -10.58
C ARG A 305 37.86 -1.44 -9.34
N VAL A 306 37.57 -2.43 -8.52
CA VAL A 306 38.38 -2.79 -7.34
C VAL A 306 39.79 -3.23 -7.75
N ALA A 307 39.93 -4.02 -8.82
CA ALA A 307 41.23 -4.38 -9.38
C ALA A 307 42.00 -3.15 -9.90
N LEU A 308 41.33 -2.24 -10.63
CA LEU A 308 41.93 -1.00 -11.13
C LEU A 308 42.25 -0.02 -9.99
N ASP A 309 41.42 0.07 -8.95
CA ASP A 309 41.65 0.90 -7.75
C ASP A 309 42.90 0.37 -7.00
N ALA A 310 43.04 -0.96 -6.86
CA ALA A 310 44.22 -1.60 -6.29
C ALA A 310 45.49 -1.44 -7.16
N GLU A 311 45.38 -1.58 -8.48
CA GLU A 311 46.47 -1.24 -9.42
C GLU A 311 46.83 0.25 -9.32
N LEU A 312 45.87 1.15 -9.13
CA LEU A 312 46.12 2.59 -8.95
C LEU A 312 46.88 2.86 -7.65
N ASP A 313 46.50 2.24 -6.54
CA ASP A 313 47.20 2.40 -5.26
C ASP A 313 48.59 1.77 -5.28
N GLN A 314 48.78 0.62 -5.93
CA GLN A 314 50.13 0.07 -6.14
C GLN A 314 50.98 1.00 -7.04
N ASN A 315 50.42 1.50 -8.15
CA ASN A 315 51.09 2.52 -8.98
C ASN A 315 51.37 3.82 -8.20
N ASN A 316 50.52 4.23 -7.25
CA ASN A 316 50.75 5.38 -6.38
C ASN A 316 51.88 5.12 -5.38
N VAL A 317 52.00 3.91 -4.84
CA VAL A 317 53.12 3.50 -3.99
C VAL A 317 54.42 3.45 -4.79
N GLU A 318 54.42 2.83 -5.97
CA GLU A 318 55.57 2.78 -6.88
C GLU A 318 55.98 4.20 -7.34
N ALA A 319 55.03 5.08 -7.67
CA ALA A 319 55.30 6.48 -8.00
C ALA A 319 55.88 7.28 -6.81
N ARG A 320 55.44 7.00 -5.57
CA ARG A 320 56.01 7.61 -4.35
C ARG A 320 57.43 7.10 -4.08
N LEU A 321 57.69 5.81 -4.29
CA LEU A 321 59.03 5.22 -4.19
C LEU A 321 59.96 5.80 -5.28
N ALA A 322 59.51 5.85 -6.53
CA ALA A 322 60.24 6.49 -7.63
C ALA A 322 60.49 7.98 -7.37
N LEU A 323 59.56 8.73 -6.78
CA LEU A 323 59.78 10.11 -6.34
C LEU A 323 60.81 10.23 -5.22
N ALA A 324 60.84 9.28 -4.27
CA ALA A 324 61.84 9.24 -3.22
C ALA A 324 63.25 8.91 -3.78
N GLU A 325 63.35 7.94 -4.69
CA GLU A 325 64.57 7.61 -5.42
C GLU A 325 65.04 8.78 -6.28
N LEU A 326 64.18 9.39 -7.08
CA LEU A 326 64.52 10.55 -7.92
C LEU A 326 64.90 11.76 -7.05
N SER A 327 64.32 11.90 -5.84
CA SER A 327 64.78 12.87 -4.83
C SER A 327 66.19 12.56 -4.30
N GLN A 328 66.51 11.29 -4.02
CA GLN A 328 67.88 10.89 -3.67
C GLN A 328 68.84 11.12 -4.85
N LEU A 329 68.44 10.74 -6.07
CA LEU A 329 69.26 10.86 -7.28
C LEU A 329 69.51 12.32 -7.64
N ASN A 330 68.54 13.23 -7.44
CA ASN A 330 68.78 14.67 -7.54
C ASN A 330 69.75 15.18 -6.46
N LYS A 331 69.63 14.71 -5.21
CA LYS A 331 70.59 15.05 -4.14
C LYS A 331 72.01 14.53 -4.43
N GLN A 332 72.14 13.35 -5.06
CA GLN A 332 73.42 12.81 -5.53
C GLN A 332 73.95 13.59 -6.74
N HIS A 333 73.10 13.89 -7.73
CA HIS A 333 73.42 14.70 -8.90
C HIS A 333 73.88 16.11 -8.50
N ASP A 334 73.22 16.76 -7.53
CA ASP A 334 73.66 18.07 -7.02
C ASP A 334 74.95 18.03 -6.20
N ARG A 335 75.27 16.90 -5.56
CA ARG A 335 76.60 16.66 -4.95
C ARG A 335 77.65 16.48 -6.04
N LEU A 336 77.37 15.67 -7.07
CA LEU A 336 78.25 15.47 -8.23
C LEU A 336 78.46 16.77 -9.01
N LYS A 337 77.42 17.58 -9.21
CA LYS A 337 77.46 18.89 -9.88
C LYS A 337 78.25 19.93 -9.09
N ARG A 338 78.18 19.90 -7.75
CA ARG A 338 79.05 20.69 -6.86
C ARG A 338 80.51 20.22 -6.91
N ASN A 339 80.76 18.91 -6.92
CA ASN A 339 82.11 18.35 -7.05
C ASN A 339 82.70 18.59 -8.44
N HIS A 340 81.89 18.53 -9.50
CA HIS A 340 82.28 18.86 -10.87
C HIS A 340 82.60 20.35 -11.01
N ARG A 341 81.81 21.26 -10.41
CA ARG A 341 82.17 22.69 -10.31
C ARG A 341 83.50 22.91 -9.58
N ARG A 342 83.73 22.23 -8.44
CA ARG A 342 85.02 22.28 -7.73
C ARG A 342 86.18 21.78 -8.59
N SER A 343 85.97 20.70 -9.34
CA SER A 343 86.96 20.11 -10.25
C SER A 343 87.24 21.01 -11.46
N ILE A 344 86.22 21.68 -12.01
CA ILE A 344 86.36 22.73 -13.03
C ILE A 344 87.18 23.89 -12.45
N SER A 345 86.79 24.49 -11.33
CA SER A 345 87.56 25.59 -10.73
C SER A 345 89.01 25.20 -10.42
N ALA A 346 89.27 23.98 -9.92
CA ALA A 346 90.63 23.49 -9.72
C ALA A 346 91.41 23.32 -11.03
N LYS A 347 90.76 22.83 -12.10
CA LYS A 347 91.35 22.75 -13.44
C LYS A 347 91.65 24.15 -14.01
N ASP A 348 90.76 25.11 -13.78
CA ASP A 348 90.91 26.49 -14.24
C ASP A 348 92.06 27.19 -13.51
N THR A 349 92.20 27.01 -12.19
CA THR A 349 93.38 27.48 -11.43
C THR A 349 94.69 26.84 -11.92
N VAL A 350 94.66 25.58 -12.33
CA VAL A 350 95.83 24.91 -12.95
C VAL A 350 96.10 25.43 -14.38
N ALA A 351 95.06 25.83 -15.12
CA ALA A 351 95.20 26.45 -16.44
C ALA A 351 95.79 27.88 -16.35
N GLU A 352 95.38 28.67 -15.34
CA GLU A 352 96.00 29.97 -15.05
C GLU A 352 97.48 29.80 -14.65
N ALA A 353 97.82 28.78 -13.87
CA ALA A 353 99.20 28.44 -13.50
C ALA A 353 100.07 27.95 -14.68
N LEU A 354 99.47 27.45 -15.77
CA LEU A 354 100.18 26.99 -16.97
C LEU A 354 100.71 28.15 -17.84
N GLY A 355 100.04 29.30 -17.86
CA GLY A 355 100.44 30.46 -18.66
C GLY A 355 101.88 30.95 -18.40
N PRO A 356 102.27 31.19 -17.12
CA PRO A 356 103.64 31.55 -16.77
C PRO A 356 104.69 30.48 -17.11
N LEU A 357 104.31 29.20 -17.06
CA LEU A 357 105.19 28.08 -17.38
C LEU A 357 105.47 27.97 -18.89
N ASP A 358 104.46 28.15 -19.74
CA ASP A 358 104.64 28.19 -21.20
C ASP A 358 105.40 29.45 -21.66
N ALA A 359 105.29 30.58 -20.93
CA ALA A 359 106.13 31.75 -21.18
C ALA A 359 107.62 31.46 -20.88
N ASN A 360 107.92 30.97 -19.67
CA ASN A 360 109.28 30.60 -19.27
C ASN A 360 109.90 29.56 -20.22
N LYS A 361 109.11 28.58 -20.68
CA LYS A 361 109.54 27.59 -21.67
C LYS A 361 109.95 28.23 -23.00
N ARG A 362 109.15 29.16 -23.53
CA ARG A 362 109.43 29.86 -24.81
C ARG A 362 110.65 30.76 -24.74
N ASP A 363 111.01 31.29 -23.58
CA ASP A 363 112.22 32.09 -23.41
C ASP A 363 113.47 31.23 -23.22
N LEU A 364 113.37 30.08 -22.53
CA LEU A 364 114.43 29.06 -22.53
C LEU A 364 114.70 28.48 -23.93
N GLU A 365 113.65 28.25 -24.74
CA GLU A 365 113.76 27.80 -26.15
C GLU A 365 114.39 28.84 -27.10
N LYS A 366 114.51 30.11 -26.70
CA LYS A 366 115.29 31.13 -27.43
C LYS A 366 116.77 31.09 -27.04
N ILE A 367 117.04 30.95 -25.75
CA ILE A 367 118.41 30.93 -25.18
C ILE A 367 119.19 29.70 -25.68
N THR A 368 118.54 28.53 -25.81
CA THR A 368 119.20 27.35 -26.38
C THR A 368 119.55 27.54 -27.86
N LYS A 369 118.67 28.17 -28.66
CA LYS A 369 118.92 28.39 -30.10
C LYS A 369 120.10 29.33 -30.36
N SER A 370 120.29 30.39 -29.56
CA SER A 370 121.50 31.22 -29.71
C SER A 370 122.78 30.46 -29.36
N GLN A 371 122.76 29.58 -28.36
CA GLN A 371 123.92 28.74 -28.01
C GLN A 371 124.23 27.68 -29.08
N GLU A 372 123.23 27.11 -29.76
CA GLU A 372 123.44 26.20 -30.89
C GLU A 372 124.10 26.88 -32.10
N GLU A 373 123.84 28.16 -32.36
CA GLU A 373 124.46 28.90 -33.46
C GLU A 373 125.94 29.23 -33.21
N ASP A 374 126.31 29.59 -31.98
CA ASP A 374 127.72 29.83 -31.63
C ASP A 374 128.54 28.52 -31.55
N ALA A 375 127.95 27.42 -31.09
CA ALA A 375 128.59 26.10 -31.14
C ALA A 375 128.93 25.66 -32.59
N ARG A 376 128.08 26.00 -33.57
CA ARG A 376 128.34 25.75 -35.00
C ARG A 376 129.47 26.61 -35.57
N ARG A 377 129.70 27.81 -35.01
CA ARG A 377 130.83 28.67 -35.41
C ARG A 377 132.16 28.13 -34.88
N GLN A 378 132.20 27.72 -33.60
CA GLN A 378 133.40 27.17 -32.98
C GLN A 378 133.86 25.86 -33.64
N LYS A 379 132.95 25.00 -34.09
CA LYS A 379 133.31 23.72 -34.70
C LYS A 379 134.07 23.85 -36.03
N LYS A 380 133.82 24.90 -36.83
CA LYS A 380 134.56 25.14 -38.08
C LYS A 380 136.02 25.54 -37.87
N LEU A 381 136.35 26.15 -36.73
CA LEU A 381 137.71 26.63 -36.44
C LEU A 381 138.68 25.50 -36.06
N LEU A 382 138.18 24.28 -35.84
CA LEU A 382 138.99 23.10 -35.48
C LEU A 382 139.44 22.29 -36.71
N ASP A 383 138.57 22.14 -37.72
CA ASP A 383 138.87 21.34 -38.91
C ASP A 383 140.00 21.95 -39.78
N ASP A 384 140.12 23.29 -39.78
CA ASP A 384 141.14 24.02 -40.55
C ASP A 384 142.56 23.89 -39.96
N ILE A 385 142.69 23.72 -38.63
CA ILE A 385 144.00 23.66 -37.94
C ILE A 385 144.66 22.28 -38.06
N GLN A 386 143.89 21.23 -38.31
CA GLN A 386 144.37 19.85 -38.19
C GLN A 386 145.04 19.28 -39.46
N ASN A 387 145.04 20.02 -40.57
CA ASN A 387 145.59 19.57 -41.87
C ASN A 387 146.94 20.23 -42.28
N GLU A 388 147.43 21.24 -41.55
CA GLU A 388 148.70 21.91 -41.88
C GLU A 388 149.95 21.26 -41.26
N VAL A 389 149.79 20.26 -40.39
CA VAL A 389 150.88 19.70 -39.56
C VAL A 389 151.68 18.58 -40.25
N ASP A 390 151.02 17.70 -41.02
CA ASP A 390 151.66 16.49 -41.58
C ASP A 390 152.51 16.74 -42.84
N LEU A 391 152.52 17.96 -43.38
CA LEU A 391 153.29 18.31 -44.58
C LEU A 391 154.77 18.65 -44.30
N PHE A 392 155.20 18.69 -43.03
CA PHE A 392 156.49 19.27 -42.62
C PHE A 392 157.57 18.31 -42.10
N ILE A 393 157.36 16.99 -42.11
CA ILE A 393 158.39 16.00 -41.74
C ILE A 393 159.05 15.40 -42.99
N GLY A 394 159.58 16.29 -43.83
CA GLY A 394 160.48 15.97 -44.93
C GLY A 394 161.91 16.41 -44.60
N ALA A 395 162.87 15.48 -44.74
CA ALA A 395 164.31 15.71 -44.78
C ALA A 395 165.00 16.40 -43.57
N TYR A 396 165.48 15.59 -42.62
CA TYR A 396 166.77 15.88 -41.97
C TYR A 396 167.58 14.59 -41.73
N LEU A 397 168.89 14.63 -42.06
CA LEU A 397 169.88 13.53 -42.02
C LEU A 397 169.73 12.45 -43.12
N LYS A 398 170.76 12.00 -43.88
CA LYS A 398 172.19 12.40 -44.03
C LYS A 398 172.78 11.80 -45.36
N GLN A 399 174.00 12.21 -45.79
CA GLN A 399 174.63 11.86 -47.09
C GLN A 399 176.20 11.93 -47.02
N GLU A 400 176.97 11.12 -47.79
CA GLU A 400 178.38 11.37 -48.25
C GLU A 400 179.00 10.28 -49.21
N SER A 401 180.30 10.39 -49.64
CA SER A 401 180.98 9.59 -50.73
C SER A 401 182.56 9.57 -50.63
N LEU A 402 183.50 9.23 -51.57
CA LEU A 402 183.62 9.07 -53.06
C LEU A 402 185.01 8.43 -53.52
N GLU A 403 185.07 7.57 -54.58
CA GLU A 403 186.24 7.21 -55.50
C GLU A 403 187.62 6.65 -54.95
N LYS A 404 188.70 6.20 -55.67
CA LYS A 404 189.10 6.01 -57.12
C LYS A 404 190.29 4.99 -57.39
N ASP A 405 190.62 4.78 -58.70
CA ASP A 405 191.95 4.52 -59.39
C ASP A 405 192.81 3.23 -59.32
N LYS A 406 193.08 2.59 -60.50
CA LYS A 406 194.32 2.76 -61.32
C LYS A 406 194.25 2.06 -62.71
N LYS A 407 195.28 2.22 -63.57
CA LYS A 407 195.23 2.03 -65.04
C LYS A 407 196.51 1.39 -65.62
N GLU A 408 196.37 0.66 -66.74
CA GLU A 408 197.38 0.33 -67.79
C GLU A 408 198.76 -0.24 -67.40
N GLU A 409 198.98 -1.55 -67.63
CA GLU A 409 200.26 -2.09 -68.13
C GLU A 409 200.09 -3.50 -68.77
N TYR A 410 200.67 -3.68 -69.96
CA TYR A 410 200.97 -4.94 -70.69
C TYR A 410 199.85 -5.87 -71.21
N ASP A 411 199.31 -5.50 -72.39
CA ASP A 411 198.49 -6.29 -73.33
C ASP A 411 199.08 -7.61 -73.89
N ALA A 412 200.17 -8.16 -73.31
CA ALA A 412 200.92 -9.27 -73.91
C ALA A 412 200.34 -10.68 -73.65
N ILE A 413 199.46 -10.84 -72.66
CA ILE A 413 198.83 -12.13 -72.31
C ILE A 413 197.52 -12.34 -73.13
N CYS A 414 197.13 -11.34 -73.94
CA CYS A 414 195.88 -11.25 -74.71
C CYS A 414 195.80 -12.19 -75.95
N SER A 415 196.26 -13.44 -75.83
CA SER A 415 196.07 -14.47 -76.88
C SER A 415 195.88 -15.91 -76.37
N GLN A 416 195.96 -16.17 -75.05
CA GLN A 416 195.68 -17.51 -74.49
C GLN A 416 194.43 -17.56 -73.59
N MET A 417 193.83 -16.42 -73.22
CA MET A 417 192.61 -16.38 -72.39
C MET A 417 191.30 -16.18 -73.17
N GLU A 418 191.35 -15.93 -74.48
CA GLU A 418 190.14 -15.63 -75.27
C GLU A 418 189.14 -16.79 -75.35
N GLU A 419 189.59 -18.04 -75.23
CA GLU A 419 188.73 -19.22 -75.25
C GLU A 419 187.94 -19.36 -73.95
N MET A 420 188.59 -19.27 -72.79
CA MET A 420 187.90 -19.32 -71.49
C MET A 420 186.92 -18.15 -71.25
N GLN A 421 187.08 -17.04 -71.98
CA GLN A 421 186.12 -15.93 -71.94
C GLN A 421 184.81 -16.18 -72.71
N LYS A 422 184.71 -17.24 -73.54
CA LYS A 422 183.47 -17.55 -74.28
C LYS A 422 182.47 -18.34 -73.43
N GLU A 423 182.93 -19.35 -72.70
CA GLU A 423 182.08 -20.18 -71.82
C GLU A 423 181.53 -19.38 -70.61
N LEU A 424 182.30 -18.42 -70.09
CA LEU A 424 181.84 -17.51 -69.02
C LEU A 424 180.79 -16.48 -69.47
N LYS A 425 180.52 -16.34 -70.78
CA LYS A 425 179.50 -15.43 -71.32
C LYS A 425 178.14 -16.09 -71.50
N THR A 426 178.08 -17.38 -71.84
CA THR A 426 176.81 -18.12 -71.98
C THR A 426 176.12 -18.29 -70.62
N LEU A 427 176.84 -18.78 -69.62
CA LEU A 427 176.29 -18.98 -68.26
C LEU A 427 175.75 -17.68 -67.63
N LYS A 428 176.39 -16.53 -67.91
CA LYS A 428 175.90 -15.21 -67.46
C LYS A 428 174.66 -14.72 -68.20
N ALA A 429 174.46 -15.12 -69.46
CA ALA A 429 173.23 -14.82 -70.19
C ALA A 429 172.04 -15.62 -69.62
N ASP A 430 172.26 -16.90 -69.31
CA ASP A 430 171.25 -17.76 -68.68
C ASP A 430 170.88 -17.26 -67.27
N GLU A 431 171.86 -16.88 -66.45
CA GLU A 431 171.64 -16.26 -65.13
C GLU A 431 170.76 -15.01 -65.23
N GLN A 432 171.04 -14.11 -66.19
CA GLN A 432 170.24 -12.90 -66.42
C GLN A 432 168.82 -13.22 -66.89
N HIS A 433 168.64 -14.22 -67.76
CA HIS A 433 167.33 -14.66 -68.22
C HIS A 433 166.48 -15.19 -67.05
N TRP A 434 167.03 -16.06 -66.21
CA TRP A 434 166.32 -16.59 -65.05
C TRP A 434 166.05 -15.51 -63.99
N ALA A 435 166.98 -14.60 -63.73
CA ALA A 435 166.75 -13.46 -62.82
C ALA A 435 165.61 -12.55 -63.30
N ALA A 436 165.51 -12.29 -64.61
CA ALA A 436 164.39 -11.54 -65.20
C ALA A 436 163.05 -12.28 -65.02
N HIS A 437 163.04 -13.61 -65.24
CA HIS A 437 161.85 -14.45 -65.10
C HIS A 437 161.36 -14.55 -63.64
N PHE A 438 162.28 -14.61 -62.65
CA PHE A 438 161.91 -14.52 -61.23
C PHE A 438 161.31 -13.15 -60.88
N LYS A 439 161.81 -12.06 -61.48
CA LYS A 439 161.29 -10.70 -61.24
C LYS A 439 159.86 -10.50 -61.77
N THR A 440 159.52 -11.08 -62.93
CA THR A 440 158.13 -11.06 -63.44
C THR A 440 157.22 -11.98 -62.65
N LEU A 441 157.67 -13.17 -62.24
CA LEU A 441 156.89 -14.04 -61.34
C LEU A 441 156.60 -13.37 -59.99
N ALA A 442 157.58 -12.67 -59.40
CA ALA A 442 157.37 -11.89 -58.19
C ALA A 442 156.32 -10.78 -58.36
N SER A 443 156.39 -10.00 -59.44
CA SER A 443 155.42 -8.92 -59.69
C SER A 443 154.00 -9.45 -60.01
N HIS A 444 153.88 -10.62 -60.65
CA HIS A 444 152.59 -11.30 -60.81
C HIS A 444 152.04 -11.81 -59.48
N ARG A 445 152.87 -12.37 -58.59
CA ARG A 445 152.46 -12.77 -57.24
C ARG A 445 152.01 -11.58 -56.40
N GLU A 446 152.71 -10.43 -56.48
CA GLU A 446 152.30 -9.19 -55.81
C GLU A 446 151.04 -8.53 -56.38
N LYS A 447 150.77 -8.69 -57.68
CA LYS A 447 149.47 -8.31 -58.26
C LYS A 447 148.37 -9.22 -57.71
N LEU A 448 148.49 -10.53 -57.91
CA LEU A 448 147.47 -11.49 -57.46
C LEU A 448 147.19 -11.43 -55.96
N ALA A 449 148.21 -11.16 -55.12
CA ALA A 449 148.01 -10.95 -53.68
C ALA A 449 147.21 -9.67 -53.37
N ARG A 450 147.44 -8.56 -54.09
CA ARG A 450 146.65 -7.33 -53.96
C ARG A 450 145.25 -7.49 -54.51
N ASP A 451 145.10 -8.10 -55.68
CA ASP A 451 143.82 -8.32 -56.34
C ASP A 451 142.93 -9.24 -55.48
N ALA A 452 143.50 -10.31 -54.90
CA ALA A 452 142.81 -11.19 -53.96
C ALA A 452 142.46 -10.46 -52.64
N SER A 453 143.34 -9.62 -52.11
CA SER A 453 143.06 -8.84 -50.90
C SER A 453 141.97 -7.80 -51.12
N LEU A 454 141.94 -7.15 -52.29
CA LEU A 454 140.94 -6.16 -52.67
C LEU A 454 139.58 -6.83 -52.91
N ALA A 455 139.55 -7.96 -53.62
CA ALA A 455 138.35 -8.78 -53.79
C ALA A 455 137.82 -9.28 -52.44
N HIS A 456 138.68 -9.75 -51.53
CA HIS A 456 138.26 -10.17 -50.19
C HIS A 456 137.69 -9.01 -49.37
N ARG A 457 138.26 -7.80 -49.49
CA ARG A 457 137.70 -6.59 -48.85
C ARG A 457 136.31 -6.27 -49.39
N GLN A 458 136.12 -6.28 -50.70
CA GLN A 458 134.84 -6.03 -51.36
C GLN A 458 133.78 -7.10 -51.04
N CYS A 459 134.16 -8.38 -50.98
CA CYS A 459 133.28 -9.45 -50.53
C CYS A 459 132.87 -9.29 -49.07
N LYS A 460 133.72 -8.71 -48.21
CA LYS A 460 133.35 -8.40 -46.83
C LYS A 460 132.43 -7.17 -46.76
N GLU A 461 132.80 -6.07 -47.43
CA GLU A 461 132.00 -4.84 -47.47
C GLU A 461 130.57 -5.12 -47.98
N THR A 462 130.43 -5.90 -49.04
CA THR A 462 129.11 -6.30 -49.57
C THR A 462 128.37 -7.30 -48.68
N ALA A 463 129.06 -8.16 -47.92
CA ALA A 463 128.41 -9.02 -46.91
C ALA A 463 127.90 -8.21 -45.70
N ASP A 464 128.68 -7.24 -45.23
CA ASP A 464 128.30 -6.33 -44.15
C ASP A 464 127.11 -5.42 -44.60
N GLU A 465 127.10 -4.95 -45.86
CA GLU A 465 125.95 -4.25 -46.46
C GLU A 465 124.70 -5.14 -46.56
N VAL A 466 124.84 -6.40 -46.98
CA VAL A 466 123.71 -7.34 -47.05
C VAL A 466 123.14 -7.63 -45.65
N ALA A 467 123.98 -7.78 -44.64
CA ALA A 467 123.54 -7.93 -43.24
C ALA A 467 122.76 -6.69 -42.75
N MET A 468 123.25 -5.49 -43.04
CA MET A 468 122.53 -4.24 -42.75
C MET A 468 121.18 -4.15 -43.47
N LYS A 469 121.11 -4.59 -44.74
CA LYS A 469 119.84 -4.61 -45.50
C LYS A 469 118.87 -5.67 -45.00
N GLN A 470 119.34 -6.80 -44.50
CA GLN A 470 118.48 -7.79 -43.83
C GLN A 470 117.88 -7.24 -42.52
N LEU A 471 118.67 -6.50 -41.72
CA LEU A 471 118.17 -5.82 -40.51
C LEU A 471 117.14 -4.72 -40.85
N GLU A 472 117.38 -3.91 -41.89
CA GLU A 472 116.38 -2.96 -42.41
C GLU A 472 115.08 -3.66 -42.85
N GLU A 473 115.19 -4.79 -43.57
CA GLU A 473 114.04 -5.54 -44.05
C GLU A 473 113.25 -6.18 -42.88
N GLU A 474 113.93 -6.70 -41.86
CA GLU A 474 113.28 -7.17 -40.64
C GLU A 474 112.52 -6.06 -39.90
N ASP A 475 113.12 -4.89 -39.74
CA ASP A 475 112.48 -3.77 -39.04
C ASP A 475 111.31 -3.18 -39.84
N LEU A 476 111.38 -3.21 -41.18
CA LEU A 476 110.25 -2.89 -42.04
C LEU A 476 109.15 -3.96 -41.96
N LYS A 477 109.49 -5.25 -41.87
CA LYS A 477 108.54 -6.35 -41.62
C LYS A 477 107.84 -6.19 -40.26
N LYS A 478 108.59 -5.90 -39.19
CA LYS A 478 108.04 -5.61 -37.83
C LYS A 478 107.07 -4.43 -37.88
N LYS A 479 107.47 -3.31 -38.48
CA LYS A 479 106.60 -2.12 -38.66
C LYS A 479 105.35 -2.42 -39.49
N HIS A 480 105.47 -3.19 -40.58
CA HIS A 480 104.32 -3.61 -41.38
C HIS A 480 103.36 -4.52 -40.60
N GLN A 481 103.90 -5.44 -39.78
CA GLN A 481 103.10 -6.32 -38.92
C GLN A 481 102.38 -5.53 -37.82
N GLU A 482 103.05 -4.58 -37.17
CA GLU A 482 102.44 -3.64 -36.21
C GLU A 482 101.32 -2.81 -36.87
N ILE A 483 101.57 -2.21 -38.03
CA ILE A 483 100.59 -1.40 -38.76
C ILE A 483 99.39 -2.28 -39.15
N SER A 484 99.63 -3.51 -39.59
CA SER A 484 98.57 -4.49 -39.89
C SER A 484 97.76 -4.90 -38.67
N GLN A 485 98.39 -5.05 -37.49
CA GLN A 485 97.69 -5.30 -36.22
C GLN A 485 96.85 -4.09 -35.79
N LYS A 486 97.44 -2.88 -35.85
CA LYS A 486 96.75 -1.60 -35.56
C LYS A 486 95.56 -1.40 -36.50
N GLN A 487 95.71 -1.68 -37.79
CA GLN A 487 94.62 -1.61 -38.77
C GLN A 487 93.50 -2.61 -38.44
N ARG A 488 93.82 -3.87 -38.11
CA ARG A 488 92.81 -4.85 -37.68
C ARG A 488 92.08 -4.41 -36.40
N ALA A 489 92.80 -3.84 -35.44
CA ALA A 489 92.20 -3.29 -34.21
C ALA A 489 91.26 -2.10 -34.51
N PHE A 490 91.62 -1.21 -35.43
CA PHE A 490 90.71 -0.14 -35.87
C PHE A 490 89.50 -0.67 -36.65
N CYS A 491 89.67 -1.71 -37.47
CA CYS A 491 88.54 -2.37 -38.13
C CYS A 491 87.57 -3.00 -37.12
N THR A 492 88.06 -3.73 -36.11
CA THR A 492 87.18 -4.32 -35.09
C THR A 492 86.54 -3.27 -34.19
N MET A 493 87.25 -2.20 -33.80
CA MET A 493 86.63 -1.04 -33.12
C MET A 493 85.54 -0.39 -33.97
N TYR A 494 85.78 -0.21 -35.27
CA TYR A 494 84.77 0.36 -36.18
C TYR A 494 83.55 -0.56 -36.32
N GLU A 495 83.72 -1.89 -36.37
CA GLU A 495 82.58 -2.81 -36.35
C GLU A 495 81.82 -2.78 -35.03
N VAL A 496 82.49 -2.71 -33.87
CA VAL A 496 81.83 -2.50 -32.58
C VAL A 496 80.99 -1.22 -32.61
N VAL A 497 81.59 -0.07 -32.92
CA VAL A 497 80.88 1.22 -33.01
C VAL A 497 79.75 1.20 -34.04
N LYS A 498 79.91 0.51 -35.18
CA LYS A 498 78.85 0.31 -36.18
C LYS A 498 77.70 -0.54 -35.64
N THR A 499 77.98 -1.62 -34.90
CA THR A 499 76.91 -2.41 -34.25
C THR A 499 76.22 -1.64 -33.13
N GLU A 500 76.95 -0.83 -32.35
CA GLU A 500 76.37 0.04 -31.33
C GLU A 500 75.50 1.13 -31.95
N ARG A 501 75.99 1.84 -32.96
CA ARG A 501 75.19 2.83 -33.72
C ARG A 501 73.90 2.20 -34.28
N ASN A 502 73.97 0.97 -34.77
CA ASN A 502 72.80 0.26 -35.27
C ASN A 502 71.86 -0.19 -34.12
N LYS A 503 72.38 -0.67 -32.98
CA LYS A 503 71.58 -0.94 -31.76
C LYS A 503 70.85 0.32 -31.31
N TYR A 504 71.54 1.46 -31.19
CA TYR A 504 70.93 2.74 -30.84
C TYR A 504 69.90 3.19 -31.87
N MET A 505 70.16 3.05 -33.17
CA MET A 505 69.19 3.36 -34.22
C MET A 505 67.91 2.51 -34.09
N THR A 506 68.04 1.20 -33.87
CA THR A 506 66.90 0.30 -33.64
C THR A 506 66.16 0.64 -32.33
N SER A 507 66.87 0.98 -31.26
CA SER A 507 66.25 1.41 -30.00
C SER A 507 65.50 2.73 -30.17
N ILE A 508 66.07 3.73 -30.84
CA ILE A 508 65.41 5.00 -31.16
C ILE A 508 64.16 4.75 -32.02
N GLN A 509 64.24 3.87 -33.01
CA GLN A 509 63.09 3.52 -33.86
C GLN A 509 61.98 2.84 -33.06
N LYS A 510 62.30 1.89 -32.17
CA LYS A 510 61.34 1.26 -31.24
C LYS A 510 60.73 2.27 -30.28
N SER A 511 61.54 3.15 -29.66
CA SER A 511 61.04 4.21 -28.77
C SER A 511 60.15 5.21 -29.51
N SER A 512 60.45 5.54 -30.77
CA SER A 512 59.60 6.39 -31.62
C SER A 512 58.27 5.71 -31.98
N GLN A 513 58.31 4.40 -32.27
CA GLN A 513 57.10 3.61 -32.50
C GLN A 513 56.22 3.55 -31.24
N HIS A 514 56.79 3.18 -30.08
CA HIS A 514 56.07 3.19 -28.80
C HIS A 514 55.55 4.59 -28.42
N LEU A 515 56.26 5.67 -28.75
CA LEU A 515 55.76 7.03 -28.59
C LEU A 515 54.52 7.32 -29.46
N SER A 516 54.44 6.74 -30.66
CA SER A 516 53.26 6.83 -31.52
C SER A 516 52.10 6.00 -30.97
N GLU A 517 52.36 4.74 -30.60
CA GLU A 517 51.37 3.84 -29.98
C GLU A 517 50.79 4.44 -28.68
N LEU A 518 51.63 5.07 -27.84
CA LEU A 518 51.20 5.77 -26.64
C LEU A 518 50.38 7.04 -26.96
N LYS A 519 50.73 7.80 -28.02
CA LYS A 519 49.92 8.95 -28.45
C LYS A 519 48.55 8.54 -28.98
N GLU A 520 48.46 7.42 -29.70
CA GLU A 520 47.18 6.87 -30.17
C GLU A 520 46.33 6.35 -29.00
N LYS A 521 46.92 5.62 -28.05
CA LYS A 521 46.26 5.24 -26.79
C LYS A 521 45.76 6.45 -26.01
N LEU A 522 46.58 7.49 -25.85
CA LEU A 522 46.20 8.72 -25.14
C LEU A 522 45.04 9.42 -25.86
N LYS A 523 45.02 9.45 -27.19
CA LYS A 523 43.91 9.98 -27.98
C LYS A 523 42.62 9.15 -27.85
N ILE A 524 42.72 7.82 -27.78
CA ILE A 524 41.57 6.93 -27.51
C ILE A 524 41.01 7.23 -26.10
N LEU A 525 41.86 7.22 -25.07
CA LEU A 525 41.47 7.54 -23.70
C LEU A 525 40.89 8.96 -23.56
N GLN A 526 41.39 9.92 -24.33
CA GLN A 526 40.85 11.29 -24.35
C GLN A 526 39.44 11.34 -24.97
N ASN A 527 39.20 10.63 -26.08
CA ASN A 527 37.85 10.46 -26.64
C ASN A 527 36.92 9.75 -25.64
N GLU A 528 37.42 8.74 -24.92
CA GLU A 528 36.68 7.96 -23.93
C GLU A 528 36.29 8.82 -22.71
N VAL A 529 37.19 9.69 -22.24
CA VAL A 529 36.89 10.72 -21.22
C VAL A 529 35.84 11.73 -21.73
N GLU A 530 35.84 12.08 -23.01
CA GLU A 530 34.80 12.95 -23.60
C GLU A 530 33.44 12.22 -23.68
N ILE A 531 33.41 10.94 -24.08
CA ILE A 531 32.21 10.09 -24.08
C ILE A 531 31.65 9.96 -22.65
N LEU A 532 32.48 9.61 -21.66
CA LEU A 532 32.07 9.46 -20.27
C LEU A 532 31.56 10.78 -19.68
N ARG A 533 32.11 11.93 -20.08
CA ARG A 533 31.57 13.25 -19.71
C ARG A 533 30.20 13.52 -20.33
N MET A 534 30.00 13.16 -21.60
CA MET A 534 28.69 13.30 -22.25
C MET A 534 27.65 12.35 -21.64
N GLU A 535 28.02 11.11 -21.33
CA GLU A 535 27.14 10.15 -20.67
C GLU A 535 26.80 10.57 -19.23
N SER A 536 27.78 11.06 -18.46
CA SER A 536 27.54 11.63 -17.13
C SER A 536 26.58 12.81 -17.19
N ALA A 537 26.79 13.77 -18.10
CA ALA A 537 25.89 14.91 -18.27
C ALA A 537 24.48 14.51 -18.73
N PHE A 538 24.35 13.43 -19.50
CA PHE A 538 23.08 12.85 -19.89
C PHE A 538 22.37 12.16 -18.72
N LYS A 539 23.10 11.37 -17.91
CA LYS A 539 22.60 10.75 -16.67
C LYS A 539 22.23 11.79 -15.60
N ASP A 540 22.98 12.87 -15.45
CA ASP A 540 22.63 14.03 -14.61
C ASP A 540 21.32 14.69 -15.08
N LYS A 541 21.09 14.78 -16.40
CA LYS A 541 19.83 15.30 -16.95
C LYS A 541 18.66 14.36 -16.66
N GLN A 542 18.85 13.04 -16.83
CA GLN A 542 17.84 12.05 -16.46
C GLN A 542 17.53 12.09 -14.95
N LEU A 543 18.54 12.15 -14.08
CA LEU A 543 18.39 12.25 -12.63
C LEU A 543 17.69 13.54 -12.19
N LYS A 544 17.89 14.66 -12.90
CA LYS A 544 17.10 15.88 -12.66
C LYS A 544 15.64 15.71 -13.07
N GLN A 545 15.39 15.04 -14.19
CA GLN A 545 14.03 14.79 -14.65
C GLN A 545 13.29 13.81 -13.73
N THR A 546 13.86 12.67 -13.38
CA THR A 546 13.22 11.72 -12.45
C THR A 546 13.01 12.29 -11.04
N ARG A 547 13.88 13.20 -10.57
CA ARG A 547 13.65 13.97 -9.33
C ARG A 547 12.49 14.95 -9.46
N GLN A 548 12.32 15.56 -10.63
CA GLN A 548 11.18 16.44 -10.89
C GLN A 548 9.88 15.64 -11.01
N ASP A 549 9.89 14.54 -11.78
CA ASP A 549 8.76 13.61 -11.92
C ASP A 549 8.35 13.04 -10.53
N ALA A 550 9.32 12.73 -9.66
CA ALA A 550 9.06 12.29 -8.29
C ALA A 550 8.43 13.39 -7.42
N HIS A 551 8.89 14.64 -7.53
CA HIS A 551 8.29 15.76 -6.79
C HIS A 551 6.88 16.12 -7.30
N ASP A 552 6.66 16.02 -8.61
CA ASP A 552 5.33 16.16 -9.21
C ASP A 552 4.40 15.01 -8.77
N LEU A 553 4.92 13.82 -8.44
CA LEU A 553 4.18 12.73 -7.82
C LEU A 553 3.93 12.93 -6.31
N GLU A 554 4.91 13.41 -5.53
CA GLU A 554 4.74 13.79 -4.12
C GLU A 554 3.61 14.82 -3.96
N THR A 555 3.64 15.88 -4.77
CA THR A 555 2.61 16.94 -4.71
C THR A 555 1.23 16.46 -5.20
N GLN A 556 1.16 15.46 -6.09
CA GLN A 556 -0.09 14.77 -6.43
C GLN A 556 -0.58 13.85 -5.30
N GLN A 557 0.32 13.15 -4.62
CA GLN A 557 -0.01 12.33 -3.45
C GLN A 557 -0.59 13.20 -2.32
N ASP A 558 0.04 14.33 -2.00
CA ASP A 558 -0.47 15.29 -1.02
C ASP A 558 -1.85 15.83 -1.43
N GLN A 559 -2.07 16.17 -2.69
CA GLN A 559 -3.38 16.60 -3.19
C GLN A 559 -4.45 15.52 -3.01
N LEU A 560 -4.16 14.28 -3.43
CA LEU A 560 -5.07 13.14 -3.29
C LEU A 560 -5.32 12.76 -1.82
N GLN A 561 -4.34 12.93 -0.95
CA GLN A 561 -4.47 12.67 0.49
C GLN A 561 -5.30 13.75 1.19
N ASN A 562 -5.18 15.01 0.77
CA ASN A 562 -6.08 16.09 1.18
C ASN A 562 -7.51 15.89 0.65
N GLU A 563 -7.69 15.47 -0.61
CA GLU A 563 -9.02 15.16 -1.16
C GLU A 563 -9.66 13.96 -0.47
N LYS A 564 -8.91 12.88 -0.21
CA LYS A 564 -9.35 11.75 0.61
C LYS A 564 -9.82 12.24 1.99
N THR A 565 -9.01 13.05 2.67
CA THR A 565 -9.34 13.58 4.00
C THR A 565 -10.62 14.43 3.97
N ARG A 566 -10.81 15.28 2.95
CA ARG A 566 -12.05 16.04 2.73
C ARG A 566 -13.26 15.12 2.56
N ILE A 567 -13.15 14.10 1.70
CA ILE A 567 -14.23 13.16 1.40
C ILE A 567 -14.57 12.30 2.62
N THR A 568 -13.58 11.82 3.39
CA THR A 568 -13.80 11.08 4.64
C THR A 568 -14.48 11.96 5.70
N ALA A 569 -14.09 13.23 5.84
CA ALA A 569 -14.75 14.16 6.76
C ALA A 569 -16.20 14.48 6.36
N GLU A 570 -16.47 14.64 5.06
CA GLU A 570 -17.84 14.83 4.56
C GLU A 570 -18.69 13.57 4.70
N GLY A 571 -18.11 12.39 4.47
CA GLY A 571 -18.73 11.09 4.72
C GLY A 571 -19.09 10.90 6.19
N ALA A 572 -18.17 11.20 7.11
CA ALA A 572 -18.44 11.14 8.55
C ALA A 572 -19.59 12.08 8.98
N ARG A 573 -19.63 13.30 8.43
CA ARG A 573 -20.74 14.24 8.66
C ARG A 573 -22.08 13.73 8.11
N LEU A 574 -22.07 13.04 6.96
CA LEU A 574 -23.28 12.42 6.40
C LEU A 574 -23.72 11.22 7.24
N SER A 575 -22.80 10.40 7.74
CA SER A 575 -23.10 9.32 8.68
C SER A 575 -23.70 9.83 9.99
N GLU A 576 -23.17 10.92 10.55
CA GLU A 576 -23.74 11.59 11.73
C GLU A 576 -25.19 12.06 11.46
N GLN A 577 -25.46 12.63 10.28
CA GLN A 577 -26.82 13.01 9.87
C GLN A 577 -27.73 11.79 9.71
N VAL A 578 -27.25 10.67 9.15
CA VAL A 578 -28.01 9.42 9.06
C VAL A 578 -28.30 8.84 10.45
N GLU A 579 -27.36 8.88 11.39
CA GLU A 579 -27.58 8.46 12.78
C GLU A 579 -28.60 9.35 13.49
N GLN A 580 -28.52 10.68 13.30
CA GLN A 580 -29.52 11.63 13.80
C GLN A 580 -30.92 11.34 13.24
N TYR A 581 -31.04 11.05 11.93
CA TYR A 581 -32.33 10.67 11.32
C TYR A 581 -32.83 9.29 11.80
N THR A 582 -31.95 8.30 12.02
CA THR A 582 -32.34 7.00 12.62
C THR A 582 -32.93 7.22 14.01
N ILE A 583 -32.27 8.03 14.85
CA ILE A 583 -32.74 8.40 16.19
C ILE A 583 -34.06 9.19 16.14
N GLU A 584 -34.32 9.97 15.09
CA GLU A 584 -35.61 10.64 14.88
C GLU A 584 -36.71 9.68 14.41
N ILE A 585 -36.40 8.76 13.50
CA ILE A 585 -37.29 7.68 13.04
C ILE A 585 -37.71 6.80 14.22
N ASP A 586 -36.79 6.40 15.10
CA ASP A 586 -37.11 5.60 16.28
C ASP A 586 -38.04 6.33 17.27
N LYS A 587 -37.85 7.64 17.45
CA LYS A 587 -38.77 8.48 18.24
C LYS A 587 -40.15 8.56 17.60
N LEU A 588 -40.22 8.79 16.29
CA LEU A 588 -41.48 8.84 15.55
C LEU A 588 -42.21 7.50 15.58
N ASN A 589 -41.50 6.39 15.40
CA ASN A 589 -42.04 5.02 15.55
C ASN A 589 -42.56 4.77 16.97
N SER A 590 -41.83 5.21 18.01
CA SER A 590 -42.29 5.12 19.40
C SER A 590 -43.58 5.93 19.66
N ILE A 591 -43.69 7.12 19.07
CA ILE A 591 -44.89 7.97 19.13
C ILE A 591 -46.06 7.32 18.37
N ILE A 592 -45.83 6.80 17.17
CA ILE A 592 -46.83 6.07 16.37
C ILE A 592 -47.37 4.88 17.17
N ASN A 593 -46.49 4.04 17.73
CA ASN A 593 -46.87 2.90 18.56
C ASN A 593 -47.72 3.32 19.79
N SER A 594 -47.46 4.48 20.40
CA SER A 594 -48.31 5.02 21.48
C SER A 594 -49.69 5.43 20.96
N ILE A 595 -49.75 6.17 19.85
CA ILE A 595 -50.99 6.66 19.25
C ILE A 595 -51.86 5.50 18.72
N GLU A 596 -51.26 4.47 18.14
CA GLU A 596 -51.96 3.26 17.71
C GLU A 596 -52.55 2.49 18.89
N LYS A 597 -51.79 2.34 19.98
CA LYS A 597 -52.30 1.74 21.22
C LYS A 597 -53.45 2.57 21.80
N GLU A 598 -53.31 3.89 21.88
CA GLU A 598 -54.36 4.81 22.33
C GLU A 598 -55.61 4.74 21.42
N MET A 599 -55.44 4.58 20.10
CA MET A 599 -56.55 4.37 19.17
C MET A 599 -57.27 3.02 19.43
N VAL A 600 -56.53 1.92 19.69
CA VAL A 600 -57.13 0.63 20.02
C VAL A 600 -57.88 0.69 21.36
N GLU A 601 -57.29 1.35 22.36
CA GLU A 601 -57.95 1.63 23.63
C GLU A 601 -59.20 2.52 23.46
N LEU A 602 -59.21 3.48 22.52
CA LEU A 602 -60.36 4.34 22.26
C LEU A 602 -61.47 3.60 21.49
N ARG A 603 -61.11 2.75 20.52
CA ARG A 603 -62.07 1.89 19.79
C ARG A 603 -62.79 0.93 20.73
N THR A 604 -62.06 0.22 21.58
CA THR A 604 -62.65 -0.71 22.56
C THR A 604 -63.54 0.00 23.58
N LYS A 605 -63.16 1.20 24.05
CA LYS A 605 -64.02 2.06 24.91
C LYS A 605 -65.28 2.54 24.16
N TYR A 606 -65.18 2.87 22.87
CA TYR A 606 -66.33 3.23 22.04
C TYR A 606 -67.27 2.04 21.79
N GLU A 607 -66.73 0.86 21.48
CA GLU A 607 -67.49 -0.38 21.30
C GLU A 607 -68.30 -0.72 22.57
N GLN A 608 -67.67 -0.71 23.74
CA GLN A 608 -68.35 -0.87 25.04
C GLN A 608 -69.44 0.19 25.29
N THR A 609 -69.21 1.43 24.84
CA THR A 609 -70.19 2.52 24.94
C THR A 609 -71.39 2.30 23.98
N VAL A 610 -71.15 1.72 22.80
CA VAL A 610 -72.20 1.34 21.85
C VAL A 610 -72.97 0.12 22.35
N GLU A 611 -72.31 -0.89 22.91
CA GLU A 611 -72.94 -2.07 23.52
C GLU A 611 -73.84 -1.69 24.69
N THR A 612 -73.34 -0.89 25.65
CA THR A 612 -74.12 -0.41 26.78
C THR A 612 -75.29 0.47 26.34
N ARG A 613 -75.08 1.38 25.37
CA ARG A 613 -76.18 2.14 24.75
C ARG A 613 -77.23 1.21 24.13
N ASN A 614 -76.81 0.21 23.35
CA ASN A 614 -77.72 -0.73 22.69
C ASN A 614 -78.52 -1.53 23.72
N LEU A 615 -77.87 -2.03 24.77
CA LEU A 615 -78.51 -2.72 25.90
C LEU A 615 -79.56 -1.84 26.60
N THR A 616 -79.24 -0.57 26.87
CA THR A 616 -80.24 0.37 27.42
C THR A 616 -81.36 0.67 26.42
N GLY A 617 -81.09 0.63 25.11
CA GLY A 617 -82.08 0.74 24.04
C GLY A 617 -83.07 -0.43 24.06
N THR A 618 -82.57 -1.67 24.16
CA THR A 618 -83.40 -2.87 24.34
C THR A 618 -84.24 -2.76 25.61
N GLN A 619 -83.64 -2.43 26.75
CA GLN A 619 -84.36 -2.26 28.02
C GLN A 619 -85.44 -1.17 27.97
N LEU A 620 -85.25 -0.11 27.17
CA LEU A 620 -86.27 0.92 26.94
C LEU A 620 -87.40 0.45 26.03
N ILE A 621 -87.12 -0.44 25.07
CA ILE A 621 -88.16 -1.11 24.27
C ILE A 621 -88.94 -2.08 25.16
N ASP A 622 -88.27 -2.94 25.92
CA ASP A 622 -88.90 -3.88 26.87
C ASP A 622 -89.81 -3.13 27.87
N ARG A 623 -89.34 -2.00 28.41
CA ARG A 623 -90.12 -1.10 29.29
C ARG A 623 -91.31 -0.44 28.59
N ASN A 624 -91.18 -0.11 27.31
CA ASN A 624 -92.27 0.48 26.53
C ASN A 624 -93.34 -0.58 26.20
N ASP A 625 -92.93 -1.81 25.90
CA ASP A 625 -93.84 -2.94 25.66
C ASP A 625 -94.55 -3.35 26.97
N GLU A 626 -93.84 -3.37 28.11
CA GLU A 626 -94.46 -3.48 29.45
C GLU A 626 -95.54 -2.39 29.66
N LEU A 627 -95.25 -1.13 29.31
CA LEU A 627 -96.20 -0.01 29.44
C LEU A 627 -97.40 -0.13 28.49
N CYS A 628 -97.19 -0.57 27.25
CA CYS A 628 -98.27 -0.86 26.29
C CYS A 628 -99.20 -1.95 26.82
N ILE A 629 -98.65 -3.08 27.29
CA ILE A 629 -99.41 -4.19 27.89
C ILE A 629 -100.17 -3.72 29.13
N LEU A 630 -99.56 -2.89 29.99
CA LEU A 630 -100.24 -2.31 31.15
C LEU A 630 -101.35 -1.33 30.76
N TRP A 631 -101.17 -0.53 29.70
CA TRP A 631 -102.17 0.41 29.21
C TRP A 631 -103.38 -0.32 28.59
N GLU A 632 -103.14 -1.33 27.76
CA GLU A 632 -104.21 -2.19 27.23
C GLU A 632 -104.96 -2.90 28.35
N LYS A 633 -104.24 -3.47 29.32
CA LYS A 633 -104.84 -4.11 30.50
C LYS A 633 -105.69 -3.13 31.32
N SER A 634 -105.23 -1.89 31.51
CA SER A 634 -105.99 -0.83 32.16
C SER A 634 -107.26 -0.46 31.38
N ASN A 635 -107.16 -0.34 30.05
CA ASN A 635 -108.29 -0.05 29.16
C ASN A 635 -109.34 -1.19 29.17
N ILE A 636 -108.89 -2.45 29.19
CA ILE A 636 -109.75 -3.63 29.37
C ILE A 636 -110.43 -3.61 30.75
N GLN A 637 -109.70 -3.28 31.81
CA GLN A 637 -110.25 -3.16 33.17
C GLN A 637 -111.25 -1.99 33.29
N GLU A 638 -111.00 -0.85 32.66
CA GLU A 638 -111.93 0.29 32.64
C GLU A 638 -113.23 -0.05 31.89
N ARG A 639 -113.14 -0.78 30.77
CA ARG A 639 -114.33 -1.30 30.05
C ARG A 639 -115.11 -2.31 30.90
N LEU A 640 -114.41 -3.19 31.63
CA LEU A 640 -115.02 -4.17 32.52
C LEU A 640 -115.67 -3.52 33.76
N LEU A 641 -115.09 -2.43 34.27
CA LEU A 641 -115.70 -1.62 35.32
C LEU A 641 -116.98 -0.95 34.81
N LYS A 642 -116.95 -0.30 33.64
CA LYS A 642 -118.14 0.34 33.06
C LYS A 642 -119.29 -0.65 32.79
N THR A 643 -119.01 -1.81 32.20
CA THR A 643 -120.06 -2.83 32.02
C THR A 643 -120.55 -3.44 33.36
N GLY A 644 -119.69 -3.46 34.38
CA GLY A 644 -120.08 -3.76 35.76
C GLY A 644 -120.95 -2.68 36.40
N GLU A 645 -120.65 -1.40 36.18
CA GLU A 645 -121.44 -0.25 36.64
C GLU A 645 -122.81 -0.21 35.95
N ASP A 646 -122.87 -0.38 34.62
CA ASP A 646 -124.11 -0.50 33.85
C ASP A 646 -124.99 -1.65 34.36
N ALA A 647 -124.37 -2.81 34.65
CA ALA A 647 -125.06 -3.96 35.23
C ALA A 647 -125.56 -3.68 36.66
N MET A 648 -124.78 -3.00 37.49
CA MET A 648 -125.19 -2.59 38.85
C MET A 648 -126.31 -1.54 38.82
N LEU A 649 -126.27 -0.59 37.89
CA LEU A 649 -127.33 0.39 37.67
C LEU A 649 -128.62 -0.31 37.22
N SER A 650 -128.54 -1.21 36.24
CA SER A 650 -129.68 -2.01 35.79
C SER A 650 -130.30 -2.83 36.94
N ARG A 651 -129.48 -3.50 37.78
CA ARG A 651 -129.99 -4.20 38.97
C ARG A 651 -130.55 -3.24 40.03
N ALA A 652 -130.01 -2.03 40.18
CA ALA A 652 -130.56 -1.02 41.07
C ALA A 652 -131.92 -0.49 40.58
N GLU A 653 -132.11 -0.36 39.27
CA GLU A 653 -133.40 -0.02 38.64
C GLU A 653 -134.42 -1.16 38.77
N GLU A 654 -134.04 -2.41 38.55
CA GLU A 654 -134.88 -3.58 38.85
C GLU A 654 -135.32 -3.59 40.32
N ILE A 655 -134.38 -3.41 41.26
CA ILE A 655 -134.68 -3.33 42.71
C ILE A 655 -135.58 -2.13 43.03
N ARG A 656 -135.47 -1.02 42.29
CA ARG A 656 -136.35 0.15 42.44
C ARG A 656 -137.75 -0.15 41.91
N GLY A 657 -137.88 -0.83 40.77
CA GLY A 657 -139.15 -1.33 40.24
C GLY A 657 -139.84 -2.26 41.23
N LEU A 658 -139.15 -3.31 41.66
CA LEU A 658 -139.65 -4.27 42.66
C LEU A 658 -140.05 -3.62 43.99
N LYS A 659 -139.37 -2.53 44.41
CA LYS A 659 -139.77 -1.73 45.59
C LYS A 659 -141.06 -0.92 45.35
N ILE A 660 -141.28 -0.41 44.14
CA ILE A 660 -142.52 0.28 43.75
C ILE A 660 -143.66 -0.73 43.67
N ASP A 661 -143.45 -1.89 43.03
CA ASP A 661 -144.43 -2.97 42.94
C ASP A 661 -144.81 -3.49 44.33
N LEU A 662 -143.82 -3.72 45.21
CA LEU A 662 -144.04 -4.11 46.60
C LEU A 662 -144.81 -3.03 47.38
N ALA A 663 -144.55 -1.74 47.15
CA ALA A 663 -145.30 -0.65 47.77
C ALA A 663 -146.75 -0.57 47.25
N GLU A 664 -146.99 -0.83 45.96
CA GLU A 664 -148.32 -0.89 45.36
C GLU A 664 -149.11 -2.11 45.86
N VAL A 665 -148.48 -3.29 45.96
CA VAL A 665 -149.09 -4.48 46.58
C VAL A 665 -149.44 -4.19 48.06
N HIS A 666 -148.57 -3.50 48.81
CA HIS A 666 -148.91 -3.05 50.17
C HIS A 666 -150.04 -2.02 50.21
N ARG A 667 -150.18 -1.15 49.20
CA ARG A 667 -151.31 -0.21 49.07
C ARG A 667 -152.61 -0.96 48.79
N GLN A 668 -152.61 -1.88 47.84
CA GLN A 668 -153.76 -2.75 47.52
C GLN A 668 -154.18 -3.58 48.72
N LEU A 669 -153.23 -4.23 49.40
CA LEU A 669 -153.48 -5.03 50.60
C LEU A 669 -154.02 -4.17 51.77
N ARG A 670 -153.57 -2.91 51.90
CA ARG A 670 -154.14 -1.92 52.84
C ARG A 670 -155.59 -1.54 52.47
N VAL A 671 -155.88 -1.31 51.20
CA VAL A 671 -157.24 -1.02 50.72
C VAL A 671 -158.18 -2.20 50.98
N VAL A 672 -157.76 -3.42 50.64
CA VAL A 672 -158.52 -4.65 50.92
C VAL A 672 -158.74 -4.82 52.43
N ARG A 673 -157.72 -4.65 53.27
CA ARG A 673 -157.87 -4.69 54.73
C ARG A 673 -158.81 -3.60 55.27
N GLY A 674 -158.84 -2.42 54.64
CA GLY A 674 -159.81 -1.36 54.95
C GLY A 674 -161.25 -1.71 54.61
N GLY A 675 -161.47 -2.61 53.65
CA GLY A 675 -162.79 -3.15 53.30
C GLY A 675 -163.31 -4.23 54.26
N ILE A 676 -162.43 -4.99 54.94
CA ILE A 676 -162.82 -6.11 55.81
C ILE A 676 -163.84 -5.70 56.90
N PRO A 677 -163.68 -4.57 57.63
CA PRO A 677 -164.67 -4.13 58.63
C PRO A 677 -166.05 -3.75 58.06
N GLY A 678 -166.18 -3.58 56.74
CA GLY A 678 -167.47 -3.39 56.07
C GLY A 678 -168.23 -4.70 55.83
N VAL A 679 -167.53 -5.85 55.78
CA VAL A 679 -168.14 -7.14 55.44
C VAL A 679 -169.19 -7.59 56.47
N PRO A 680 -168.99 -7.48 57.80
CA PRO A 680 -170.04 -7.81 58.77
C PRO A 680 -171.30 -6.96 58.61
N LYS A 681 -171.15 -5.65 58.37
CA LYS A 681 -172.28 -4.74 58.14
C LYS A 681 -173.04 -5.07 56.86
N LEU A 682 -172.32 -5.45 55.80
CA LEU A 682 -172.93 -5.94 54.56
C LEU A 682 -173.63 -7.29 54.77
N VAL A 683 -173.17 -8.14 55.68
CA VAL A 683 -173.88 -9.38 56.04
C VAL A 683 -175.16 -9.08 56.83
N GLU A 684 -175.11 -8.19 57.83
CA GLU A 684 -176.29 -7.71 58.56
C GLU A 684 -177.31 -7.06 57.61
N GLU A 685 -176.84 -6.22 56.68
CA GLU A 685 -177.69 -5.58 55.68
C GLU A 685 -178.23 -6.58 54.64
N VAL A 686 -177.48 -7.62 54.27
CA VAL A 686 -178.00 -8.72 53.44
C VAL A 686 -179.04 -9.56 54.18
N VAL A 687 -178.94 -9.74 55.51
CA VAL A 687 -179.99 -10.38 56.32
C VAL A 687 -181.24 -9.49 56.34
N ARG A 688 -181.10 -8.20 56.68
CA ARG A 688 -182.18 -7.20 56.65
C ARG A 688 -182.85 -7.13 55.27
N LEU A 689 -182.07 -7.12 54.19
CA LEU A 689 -182.58 -7.11 52.82
C LEU A 689 -183.21 -8.45 52.43
N ARG A 690 -182.80 -9.60 52.97
CA ARG A 690 -183.50 -10.88 52.77
C ARG A 690 -184.85 -10.91 53.47
N GLU A 691 -184.94 -10.37 54.69
CA GLU A 691 -186.21 -10.20 55.40
C GLU A 691 -187.15 -9.24 54.64
N GLN A 692 -186.64 -8.07 54.24
CA GLN A 692 -187.38 -7.11 53.42
C GLN A 692 -187.77 -7.71 52.06
N VAL A 693 -186.91 -8.47 51.38
CA VAL A 693 -187.25 -9.19 50.13
C VAL A 693 -188.28 -10.29 50.40
N SER A 694 -188.35 -10.91 51.58
CA SER A 694 -189.43 -11.84 51.91
C SER A 694 -190.78 -11.12 52.05
N SER A 695 -190.80 -9.92 52.63
CA SER A 695 -192.00 -9.07 52.74
C SER A 695 -192.42 -8.50 51.39
N VAL A 696 -191.45 -8.00 50.61
CA VAL A 696 -191.67 -7.47 49.26
C VAL A 696 -192.08 -8.59 48.30
N ARG A 697 -191.60 -9.83 48.44
CA ARG A 697 -192.06 -10.96 47.61
C ARG A 697 -193.54 -11.25 47.83
N LYS A 698 -194.02 -11.31 49.07
CA LYS A 698 -195.47 -11.42 49.35
C LYS A 698 -196.25 -10.30 48.65
N HIS A 699 -195.79 -9.07 48.81
CA HIS A 699 -196.40 -7.90 48.15
C HIS A 699 -196.25 -7.91 46.62
N THR A 700 -195.23 -8.59 46.08
CA THR A 700 -194.99 -8.77 44.63
C THR A 700 -195.83 -9.90 44.07
N ASP A 701 -196.15 -10.94 44.83
CA ASP A 701 -197.12 -11.97 44.43
C ASP A 701 -198.54 -11.35 44.36
N ASP A 702 -198.85 -10.41 45.26
CA ASP A 702 -200.08 -9.61 45.20
C ASP A 702 -200.06 -8.66 43.98
N LEU A 703 -199.02 -7.85 43.78
CA LEU A 703 -198.88 -6.98 42.60
C LEU A 703 -198.73 -7.75 41.28
N SER A 704 -198.28 -9.01 41.29
CA SER A 704 -198.16 -9.84 40.08
C SER A 704 -199.55 -10.14 39.51
N ARG A 705 -200.56 -10.32 40.38
CA ARG A 705 -201.97 -10.48 39.97
C ARG A 705 -202.55 -9.19 39.37
N GLU A 706 -201.99 -8.03 39.69
CA GLU A 706 -202.34 -6.75 39.07
C GLU A 706 -201.56 -6.51 37.75
N LEU A 707 -200.31 -6.99 37.67
CA LEU A 707 -199.43 -6.87 36.49
C LEU A 707 -199.80 -7.81 35.32
N GLU A 708 -200.61 -8.85 35.56
CA GLU A 708 -201.12 -9.75 34.50
C GLU A 708 -202.19 -9.09 33.59
N ASN A 709 -202.49 -7.80 33.74
CA ASN A 709 -203.35 -7.02 32.83
C ASN A 709 -202.55 -6.32 31.70
N PRO A 710 -202.55 -6.82 30.45
CA PRO A 710 -201.60 -6.40 29.41
C PRO A 710 -202.04 -5.15 28.62
N LYS A 711 -202.36 -4.04 29.31
CA LYS A 711 -202.72 -2.75 28.67
C LYS A 711 -202.13 -1.52 29.37
N SER A 712 -200.80 -1.41 29.40
CA SER A 712 -200.15 -0.10 29.59
C SER A 712 -198.87 0.03 28.76
N SER A 713 -198.65 1.21 28.20
CA SER A 713 -197.56 1.52 27.28
C SER A 713 -196.53 2.40 27.98
N LEU A 714 -195.25 1.98 28.06
CA LEU A 714 -194.08 2.86 28.20
C LEU A 714 -192.70 2.14 28.08
N ARG A 715 -192.51 1.27 27.08
CA ARG A 715 -191.16 0.77 26.69
C ARG A 715 -190.63 1.44 25.42
N LYS A 716 -189.50 2.14 25.50
CA LYS A 716 -188.62 2.46 24.34
C LYS A 716 -187.13 2.41 24.77
N TRP A 717 -186.28 1.86 23.91
CA TRP A 717 -184.82 1.75 24.05
C TRP A 717 -184.12 2.52 22.89
N ARG A 718 -182.84 2.89 22.99
CA ARG A 718 -182.07 3.59 21.93
C ARG A 718 -180.54 3.32 22.02
N LYS A 719 -179.80 3.46 20.90
CA LYS A 719 -178.33 3.36 20.77
C LYS A 719 -177.69 4.66 20.22
N LEU A 720 -176.35 4.75 20.21
CA LEU A 720 -175.51 5.90 19.77
C LEU A 720 -174.51 5.51 18.64
N LYS A 721 -173.68 6.45 18.14
CA LYS A 721 -172.87 6.39 16.89
C LYS A 721 -171.41 6.89 17.01
N GLY A 722 -170.56 6.54 16.03
CA GLY A 722 -169.20 7.08 15.73
C GLY A 722 -168.68 6.57 14.36
N GLU A 723 -167.60 7.15 13.79
CA GLU A 723 -167.01 6.84 12.45
C GLU A 723 -165.50 7.20 12.38
N ASP A 724 -164.73 6.61 11.45
CA ASP A 724 -163.25 6.68 11.32
C ASP A 724 -162.74 7.38 10.02
N LEU A 725 -161.44 7.73 9.95
CA LEU A 725 -160.80 8.48 8.84
C LEU A 725 -160.08 7.60 7.78
N ASP A 726 -159.91 8.17 6.58
CA ASP A 726 -159.50 7.44 5.35
C ASP A 726 -158.01 7.62 4.92
N LYS A 727 -157.51 6.63 4.18
CA LYS A 727 -156.10 6.31 3.88
C LYS A 727 -155.35 7.37 3.09
N ASP A 728 -156.01 8.14 2.23
CA ASP A 728 -155.29 9.10 1.39
C ASP A 728 -154.78 10.32 2.18
N THR A 729 -155.42 10.64 3.31
CA THR A 729 -154.91 11.64 4.26
C THR A 729 -153.60 11.21 4.93
N LEU A 730 -153.37 9.90 5.08
CA LEU A 730 -152.11 9.34 5.60
C LEU A 730 -151.02 9.34 4.52
N ARG A 731 -151.35 9.06 3.25
CA ARG A 731 -150.37 9.02 2.15
C ARG A 731 -149.71 10.37 1.89
N VAL A 732 -150.49 11.44 1.80
CA VAL A 732 -149.96 12.82 1.64
C VAL A 732 -148.99 13.18 2.78
N LYS A 733 -149.28 12.70 3.99
CA LYS A 733 -148.48 12.98 5.19
C LYS A 733 -147.18 12.17 5.30
N ILE A 734 -147.03 11.11 4.51
CA ILE A 734 -145.77 10.36 4.39
C ILE A 734 -144.84 11.09 3.41
N GLN A 735 -145.36 11.48 2.25
CA GLN A 735 -144.55 12.09 1.18
C GLN A 735 -143.94 13.44 1.61
N ASP A 736 -144.68 14.27 2.35
CA ASP A 736 -144.21 15.52 2.98
C ASP A 736 -143.07 15.32 4.01
N LEU A 737 -142.89 14.09 4.53
CA LEU A 737 -141.76 13.73 5.39
C LEU A 737 -140.56 13.17 4.59
N GLU A 738 -140.80 12.53 3.45
CA GLU A 738 -139.77 11.98 2.58
C GLU A 738 -138.99 13.09 1.86
N ASP A 739 -139.67 14.12 1.34
CA ASP A 739 -139.02 15.28 0.71
C ASP A 739 -138.14 16.04 1.73
N ARG A 740 -138.65 16.24 2.95
CA ARG A 740 -137.90 16.85 4.06
C ARG A 740 -136.68 16.02 4.50
N LEU A 741 -136.71 14.71 4.32
CA LEU A 741 -135.58 13.83 4.58
C LEU A 741 -134.50 13.95 3.48
N ASN A 742 -134.90 14.15 2.22
CA ASN A 742 -133.96 14.26 1.10
C ASN A 742 -133.18 15.58 1.12
N SER A 743 -133.83 16.73 1.33
CA SER A 743 -133.11 18.02 1.50
C SER A 743 -132.17 18.03 2.71
N LYS A 744 -132.40 17.15 3.70
CA LYS A 744 -131.50 16.94 4.84
C LYS A 744 -130.27 16.09 4.52
N LYS A 745 -130.32 15.22 3.51
CA LYS A 745 -129.16 14.45 3.01
C LYS A 745 -128.27 15.30 2.11
N GLU A 746 -128.85 16.13 1.24
CA GLU A 746 -128.11 17.05 0.36
C GLU A 746 -127.25 18.01 1.20
N SER A 747 -127.83 18.65 2.22
CA SER A 747 -127.11 19.52 3.16
C SER A 747 -126.17 18.79 4.15
N LEU A 748 -126.07 17.46 4.07
CA LEU A 748 -125.03 16.67 4.73
C LEU A 748 -123.85 16.47 3.77
N LEU A 749 -124.12 16.01 2.54
CA LEU A 749 -123.12 15.82 1.48
C LEU A 749 -122.33 17.10 1.17
N GLU A 750 -122.99 18.25 1.11
CA GLU A 750 -122.32 19.56 0.96
C GLU A 750 -121.27 19.82 2.06
N LYS A 751 -121.55 19.37 3.30
CA LYS A 751 -120.68 19.60 4.47
C LYS A 751 -119.59 18.55 4.57
N GLU A 752 -119.84 17.33 4.12
CA GLU A 752 -118.82 16.29 4.00
C GLU A 752 -117.79 16.71 2.95
N LEU A 753 -118.22 17.26 1.80
CA LEU A 753 -117.31 17.78 0.77
C LEU A 753 -116.48 18.98 1.26
N ILE A 754 -117.10 19.93 1.99
CA ILE A 754 -116.37 21.04 2.64
C ILE A 754 -115.40 20.52 3.72
N LEU A 755 -115.75 19.46 4.44
CA LEU A 755 -114.85 18.84 5.42
C LEU A 755 -113.63 18.23 4.72
N GLU A 756 -113.81 17.52 3.62
CA GLU A 756 -112.72 16.96 2.81
C GLU A 756 -111.79 18.04 2.25
N GLU A 757 -112.33 19.14 1.70
CA GLU A 757 -111.50 20.27 1.26
C GLU A 757 -110.72 20.89 2.43
N VAL A 758 -111.36 21.12 3.57
CA VAL A 758 -110.72 21.73 4.76
C VAL A 758 -109.68 20.80 5.39
N THR A 759 -109.88 19.49 5.43
CA THR A 759 -108.86 18.54 5.91
C THR A 759 -107.68 18.47 4.95
N ALA A 760 -107.91 18.36 3.64
CA ALA A 760 -106.85 18.37 2.64
C ALA A 760 -106.01 19.66 2.68
N LEU A 761 -106.66 20.83 2.84
CA LEU A 761 -105.96 22.11 2.95
C LEU A 761 -105.18 22.22 4.28
N SER A 762 -105.73 21.66 5.37
CA SER A 762 -105.05 21.58 6.67
C SER A 762 -103.84 20.64 6.65
N GLU A 763 -103.92 19.49 5.98
CA GLU A 763 -102.80 18.56 5.82
C GLU A 763 -101.70 19.15 4.93
N ASN A 764 -102.05 19.80 3.82
CA ASN A 764 -101.08 20.51 2.98
C ASN A 764 -100.33 21.61 3.74
N LEU A 765 -101.03 22.42 4.55
CA LEU A 765 -100.40 23.41 5.44
C LEU A 765 -99.53 22.76 6.53
N ARG A 766 -99.96 21.61 7.07
CA ARG A 766 -99.20 20.84 8.07
C ARG A 766 -97.92 20.26 7.48
N ASN A 767 -97.97 19.76 6.25
CA ASN A 767 -96.82 19.24 5.51
C ASN A 767 -95.84 20.37 5.17
N GLN A 768 -96.31 21.53 4.65
CA GLN A 768 -95.46 22.71 4.48
C GLN A 768 -94.80 23.17 5.78
N ALA A 769 -95.50 23.08 6.93
CA ALA A 769 -94.93 23.41 8.23
C ALA A 769 -93.91 22.37 8.74
N VAL A 770 -93.97 21.12 8.28
CA VAL A 770 -92.98 20.07 8.56
C VAL A 770 -91.75 20.25 7.65
N ASP A 771 -91.94 20.45 6.35
CA ASP A 771 -90.85 20.69 5.39
C ASP A 771 -90.08 21.98 5.73
N GLY A 772 -90.81 23.05 6.08
CA GLY A 772 -90.22 24.29 6.59
C GLY A 772 -89.43 24.08 7.88
N ARG A 773 -89.87 23.17 8.78
CA ARG A 773 -89.09 22.80 9.98
C ARG A 773 -87.83 22.02 9.61
N GLN A 774 -87.90 21.11 8.64
CA GLN A 774 -86.73 20.34 8.20
C GLN A 774 -85.65 21.26 7.63
N GLY A 775 -86.01 22.17 6.71
CA GLY A 775 -85.08 23.18 6.19
C GLY A 775 -84.55 24.13 7.27
N THR A 776 -85.38 24.53 8.23
CA THR A 776 -84.93 25.37 9.36
C THR A 776 -84.00 24.62 10.31
N MET A 777 -84.24 23.33 10.56
CA MET A 777 -83.38 22.48 11.39
C MET A 777 -82.03 22.24 10.72
N GLU A 778 -82.01 21.95 9.42
CA GLU A 778 -80.76 21.85 8.65
C GLU A 778 -79.98 23.16 8.66
N LEU A 779 -80.65 24.31 8.49
CA LEU A 779 -80.00 25.61 8.57
C LEU A 779 -79.41 25.85 9.97
N SER A 780 -80.13 25.50 11.03
CA SER A 780 -79.65 25.57 12.42
C SER A 780 -78.43 24.66 12.65
N GLN A 781 -78.45 23.41 12.16
CA GLN A 781 -77.31 22.50 12.21
C GLN A 781 -76.11 23.05 11.43
N LYS A 782 -76.32 23.55 10.21
CA LYS A 782 -75.28 24.19 9.38
C LYS A 782 -74.69 25.42 10.08
N VAL A 783 -75.52 26.28 10.68
CA VAL A 783 -75.09 27.44 11.48
C VAL A 783 -74.29 27.01 12.72
N ASN A 784 -74.69 25.95 13.43
CA ASN A 784 -73.94 25.44 14.58
C ASN A 784 -72.58 24.85 14.16
N VAL A 785 -72.52 24.11 13.05
CA VAL A 785 -71.26 23.63 12.46
C VAL A 785 -70.36 24.79 12.02
N PHE A 786 -70.92 25.85 11.41
CA PHE A 786 -70.16 27.05 11.10
C PHE A 786 -69.70 27.81 12.35
N GLN A 787 -70.51 27.92 13.40
CA GLN A 787 -70.07 28.52 14.68
C GLN A 787 -68.95 27.71 15.35
N ALA A 788 -69.03 26.37 15.35
CA ALA A 788 -67.96 25.52 15.86
C ALA A 788 -66.67 25.71 15.04
N ARG A 789 -66.77 25.63 13.71
CA ARG A 789 -65.64 25.86 12.79
C ARG A 789 -65.05 27.27 12.92
N ILE A 790 -65.87 28.30 13.14
CA ILE A 790 -65.41 29.67 13.42
C ILE A 790 -64.69 29.70 14.78
N LYS A 791 -65.26 29.14 15.85
CA LYS A 791 -64.59 29.07 17.17
C LYS A 791 -63.25 28.32 17.11
N ASP A 792 -63.14 27.28 16.31
CA ASP A 792 -61.90 26.51 16.14
C ASP A 792 -60.87 27.22 15.26
N VAL A 793 -61.30 27.91 14.19
CA VAL A 793 -60.43 28.80 13.41
C VAL A 793 -59.98 29.99 14.26
N THR A 794 -60.86 30.58 15.08
CA THR A 794 -60.49 31.63 16.04
C THR A 794 -59.54 31.11 17.12
N ARG A 795 -59.73 29.89 17.65
CA ARG A 795 -58.76 29.29 18.59
C ARG A 795 -57.40 29.04 17.93
N LYS A 796 -57.36 28.51 16.70
CA LYS A 796 -56.11 28.34 15.93
C LYS A 796 -55.45 29.69 15.60
N MET A 797 -56.23 30.71 15.25
CA MET A 797 -55.74 32.07 15.01
C MET A 797 -55.22 32.74 16.29
N MET A 798 -55.86 32.53 17.44
CA MET A 798 -55.36 33.01 18.72
C MET A 798 -54.10 32.25 19.16
N ALA A 799 -54.01 30.95 18.88
CA ALA A 799 -52.79 30.17 19.07
C ALA A 799 -51.64 30.73 18.20
N THR A 800 -51.81 30.87 16.89
CA THR A 800 -50.76 31.40 16.00
C THR A 800 -50.44 32.88 16.25
N VAL A 801 -51.39 33.70 16.72
CA VAL A 801 -51.11 35.06 17.20
C VAL A 801 -50.34 35.04 18.52
N SER A 802 -50.60 34.09 19.42
CA SER A 802 -49.83 33.94 20.66
C SER A 802 -48.42 33.37 20.44
N GLU A 803 -48.27 32.45 19.49
CA GLU A 803 -46.98 31.93 19.00
C GLU A 803 -46.19 33.05 18.32
N LEU A 804 -46.82 33.83 17.42
CA LEU A 804 -46.20 34.98 16.78
C LEU A 804 -45.80 36.05 17.80
N SER A 805 -46.63 36.32 18.81
CA SER A 805 -46.33 37.25 19.91
C SER A 805 -45.18 36.75 20.78
N MET A 806 -45.13 35.45 21.08
CA MET A 806 -43.99 34.81 21.76
C MET A 806 -42.73 34.90 20.91
N HIS A 807 -42.80 34.62 19.62
CA HIS A 807 -41.67 34.72 18.70
C HIS A 807 -41.16 36.16 18.57
N GLN A 808 -42.06 37.16 18.47
CA GLN A 808 -41.72 38.59 18.51
C GLN A 808 -41.07 38.98 19.85
N ALA A 809 -41.58 38.49 20.98
CA ALA A 809 -40.97 38.73 22.29
C ALA A 809 -39.57 38.08 22.40
N THR A 810 -39.38 36.86 21.89
CA THR A 810 -38.05 36.22 21.84
C THR A 810 -37.11 36.93 20.87
N ALA A 811 -37.60 37.43 19.74
CA ALA A 811 -36.80 38.18 18.77
C ALA A 811 -36.34 39.52 19.36
N HIS A 812 -37.23 40.26 20.05
CA HIS A 812 -36.85 41.47 20.78
C HIS A 812 -35.90 41.18 21.96
N LYS A 813 -36.07 40.06 22.68
CA LYS A 813 -35.15 39.65 23.75
C LYS A 813 -33.76 39.32 23.19
N LEU A 814 -33.67 38.52 22.14
CA LEU A 814 -32.42 38.16 21.46
C LEU A 814 -31.76 39.37 20.77
N GLN A 815 -32.56 40.31 20.24
CA GLN A 815 -32.05 41.59 19.76
C GLN A 815 -31.42 42.38 20.91
N LYS A 816 -32.12 42.53 22.04
CA LYS A 816 -31.60 43.25 23.21
C LYS A 816 -30.35 42.60 23.79
N GLU A 817 -30.31 41.26 23.88
CA GLU A 817 -29.12 40.51 24.32
C GLU A 817 -27.94 40.68 23.35
N ARG A 818 -28.20 40.73 22.03
CA ARG A 818 -27.19 41.03 21.00
C ARG A 818 -26.70 42.46 21.09
N ASP A 819 -27.58 43.43 21.35
CA ASP A 819 -27.21 44.84 21.48
C ASP A 819 -26.42 45.07 22.78
N GLU A 820 -26.84 44.49 23.91
CA GLU A 820 -26.07 44.47 25.18
C GLU A 820 -24.74 43.70 25.08
N ALA A 821 -24.64 42.70 24.21
CA ALA A 821 -23.36 42.02 23.91
C ALA A 821 -22.46 42.88 23.02
N CYS A 822 -23.03 43.59 22.05
CA CYS A 822 -22.33 44.52 21.17
C CYS A 822 -21.77 45.71 21.96
N GLU A 823 -22.57 46.32 22.84
CA GLU A 823 -22.13 47.38 23.76
C GLU A 823 -21.01 46.89 24.68
N ARG A 824 -21.14 45.73 25.32
CA ARG A 824 -20.06 45.14 26.14
C ARG A 824 -18.79 44.89 25.33
N ALA A 825 -18.91 44.38 24.10
CA ALA A 825 -17.75 44.17 23.23
C ALA A 825 -17.11 45.48 22.77
N MET A 826 -17.89 46.54 22.54
CA MET A 826 -17.40 47.87 22.19
C MET A 826 -16.68 48.52 23.38
N VAL A 827 -17.29 48.53 24.57
CA VAL A 827 -16.68 49.03 25.81
C VAL A 827 -15.40 48.26 26.15
N ALA A 828 -15.40 46.93 26.01
CA ALA A 828 -14.19 46.12 26.19
C ALA A 828 -13.08 46.48 25.19
N ARG A 829 -13.44 46.77 23.93
CA ARG A 829 -12.51 47.18 22.87
C ARG A 829 -12.00 48.61 23.04
N GLU A 830 -12.76 49.48 23.69
CA GLU A 830 -12.33 50.85 24.03
C GLU A 830 -11.41 50.83 25.25
N ARG A 831 -11.80 50.16 26.35
CA ARG A 831 -10.92 49.90 27.51
C ARG A 831 -9.59 49.26 27.11
N TRP A 832 -9.61 48.29 26.20
CA TRP A 832 -8.39 47.65 25.70
C TRP A 832 -7.48 48.61 24.91
N LYS A 833 -8.04 49.55 24.12
CA LYS A 833 -7.24 50.63 23.49
C LYS A 833 -6.65 51.59 24.51
N GLU A 834 -7.34 51.80 25.63
CA GLU A 834 -6.88 52.61 26.77
C GLU A 834 -5.92 51.85 27.71
N GLY A 835 -5.58 50.58 27.41
CA GLY A 835 -4.68 49.76 28.22
C GLY A 835 -5.30 49.22 29.52
N GLN A 836 -6.63 49.28 29.66
CA GLN A 836 -7.37 48.80 30.83
C GLN A 836 -7.93 47.38 30.63
N ALA A 837 -8.29 46.71 31.72
CA ALA A 837 -8.88 45.39 31.71
C ALA A 837 -10.20 45.36 30.88
N PRO A 838 -10.40 44.35 29.99
CA PRO A 838 -11.55 44.32 29.09
C PRO A 838 -12.92 44.31 29.78
N TYR A 839 -13.00 43.80 31.02
CA TYR A 839 -14.17 43.86 31.90
C TYR A 839 -13.72 43.81 33.36
N ASP A 840 -14.53 44.34 34.29
CA ASP A 840 -14.11 44.64 35.67
C ASP A 840 -13.71 43.41 36.52
N ALA A 841 -14.01 42.20 36.06
CA ALA A 841 -13.65 40.94 36.73
C ALA A 841 -12.46 40.22 36.07
N ALA A 842 -11.93 40.70 34.94
CA ALA A 842 -10.91 39.99 34.17
C ALA A 842 -9.63 39.75 34.97
N ASP A 843 -9.17 40.76 35.73
CA ASP A 843 -7.99 40.65 36.58
C ASP A 843 -8.18 39.66 37.75
N ALA A 844 -9.43 39.50 38.22
CA ALA A 844 -9.77 38.55 39.28
C ALA A 844 -9.86 37.11 38.75
N GLU A 845 -10.29 36.90 37.50
CA GLU A 845 -10.23 35.59 36.85
C GLU A 845 -8.79 35.23 36.46
N PHE A 846 -7.99 36.19 35.99
CA PHE A 846 -6.57 35.99 35.74
C PHE A 846 -5.81 35.64 37.03
N ALA A 847 -6.06 36.36 38.13
CA ALA A 847 -5.49 36.03 39.44
C ALA A 847 -5.88 34.62 39.93
N ARG A 848 -7.12 34.18 39.67
CA ARG A 848 -7.53 32.78 39.95
C ARG A 848 -6.78 31.77 39.07
N LEU A 849 -6.62 32.04 37.78
CA LEU A 849 -5.89 31.15 36.87
C LEU A 849 -4.44 30.99 37.32
N VAL A 850 -3.75 32.09 37.64
CA VAL A 850 -2.38 32.08 38.18
C VAL A 850 -2.30 31.31 39.50
N GLN A 851 -3.27 31.45 40.41
CA GLN A 851 -3.33 30.67 41.65
C GLN A 851 -3.53 29.16 41.40
N VAL A 852 -4.36 28.79 40.41
CA VAL A 852 -4.59 27.38 40.03
C VAL A 852 -3.36 26.78 39.36
N GLU A 853 -2.62 27.54 38.56
CA GLU A 853 -1.34 27.09 37.98
C GLU A 853 -0.27 26.92 39.05
N GLN A 854 -0.13 27.86 39.98
CA GLN A 854 0.76 27.72 41.15
C GLN A 854 0.42 26.50 42.02
N GLN A 855 -0.87 26.23 42.26
CA GLN A 855 -1.30 25.01 42.95
C GLN A 855 -0.92 23.74 42.17
N ARG A 856 -1.10 23.73 40.84
CA ARG A 856 -0.69 22.60 39.98
C ARG A 856 0.83 22.37 39.95
N GLU A 857 1.65 23.40 40.17
CA GLU A 857 3.10 23.24 40.32
C GLU A 857 3.47 22.67 41.70
N VAL A 858 2.85 23.17 42.77
CA VAL A 858 3.03 22.64 44.14
C VAL A 858 2.61 21.17 44.23
N ASP A 859 1.45 20.81 43.67
CA ASP A 859 0.98 19.41 43.62
C ASP A 859 1.94 18.51 42.83
N ARG A 860 2.56 19.03 41.75
CA ARG A 860 3.53 18.28 40.94
C ARG A 860 4.85 18.06 41.69
N GLN A 861 5.29 19.04 42.49
CA GLN A 861 6.45 18.89 43.37
C GLN A 861 6.17 17.92 44.53
N ALA A 862 4.99 18.02 45.16
CA ALA A 862 4.57 17.10 46.21
C ALA A 862 4.41 15.65 45.71
N ALA A 863 3.95 15.46 44.47
CA ALA A 863 3.90 14.14 43.83
C ALA A 863 5.30 13.56 43.58
N ALA A 864 6.28 14.38 43.19
CA ALA A 864 7.67 13.95 43.03
C ALA A 864 8.31 13.55 44.38
N GLN A 865 8.04 14.31 45.45
CA GLN A 865 8.51 13.99 46.80
C GLN A 865 7.93 12.67 47.32
N ARG A 866 6.61 12.46 47.21
CA ARG A 866 5.97 11.19 47.59
C ARG A 866 6.57 10.00 46.84
N LYS A 867 6.92 10.16 45.56
CA LYS A 867 7.53 9.09 44.77
C LYS A 867 8.93 8.68 45.30
N GLN A 868 9.72 9.65 45.78
CA GLN A 868 10.98 9.37 46.46
C GLN A 868 10.77 8.73 47.85
N GLU A 869 9.73 9.13 48.58
CA GLU A 869 9.37 8.50 49.86
C GLU A 869 8.87 7.06 49.69
N GLU A 870 8.12 6.75 48.63
CA GLU A 870 7.68 5.40 48.27
C GLU A 870 8.84 4.48 47.84
N GLU A 871 9.84 5.02 47.12
CA GLU A 871 11.08 4.28 46.79
C GLU A 871 11.92 3.96 48.04
N ILE A 872 11.87 4.79 49.09
CA ILE A 872 12.58 4.55 50.37
C ILE A 872 11.79 3.61 51.31
N MET A 873 10.45 3.65 51.29
CA MET A 873 9.60 2.84 52.17
C MET A 873 9.44 1.37 51.76
N ASN A 874 9.79 1.00 50.52
CA ASN A 874 9.62 -0.36 49.97
C ASN A 874 10.64 -1.41 50.49
N SER A 875 10.88 -1.43 51.81
CA SER A 875 11.71 -2.44 52.48
C SER A 875 11.00 -3.17 53.64
N ASN A 876 9.79 -2.76 54.06
CA ASN A 876 9.03 -3.45 55.11
C ASN A 876 7.51 -3.49 54.86
N HIS A 877 6.88 -4.50 55.46
CA HIS A 877 5.51 -4.95 55.18
C HIS A 877 4.42 -3.99 55.71
N THR A 878 3.92 -3.07 54.89
CA THR A 878 2.83 -2.15 55.28
C THR A 878 1.47 -2.84 55.27
N ARG A 879 1.17 -3.50 56.39
CA ARG A 879 -0.10 -4.17 56.73
C ARG A 879 -1.30 -3.23 56.60
N THR A 880 -2.17 -3.46 55.62
CA THR A 880 -3.41 -2.69 55.41
C THR A 880 -4.35 -2.79 56.61
N MET A 881 -4.77 -1.64 57.14
CA MET A 881 -5.74 -1.52 58.25
C MET A 881 -7.21 -1.47 57.79
N ALA A 882 -7.49 -1.83 56.54
CA ALA A 882 -8.83 -1.88 55.99
C ALA A 882 -9.46 -3.27 56.22
N GLU A 883 -10.63 -3.32 56.86
CA GLU A 883 -11.39 -4.57 57.03
C GLU A 883 -11.75 -5.17 55.66
N PRO A 884 -11.45 -6.47 55.40
CA PRO A 884 -11.84 -7.12 54.15
C PRO A 884 -13.36 -7.12 53.97
N ARG A 885 -13.82 -6.72 52.78
CA ARG A 885 -15.25 -6.77 52.46
C ARG A 885 -15.70 -8.22 52.30
N VAL A 886 -16.76 -8.58 53.01
CA VAL A 886 -17.34 -9.94 53.01
C VAL A 886 -18.13 -10.14 51.72
N ASN A 887 -17.47 -10.72 50.71
CA ASN A 887 -18.03 -10.84 49.35
C ASN A 887 -18.98 -12.04 49.14
N ALA A 888 -19.13 -12.92 50.13
CA ALA A 888 -20.00 -14.10 50.07
C ALA A 888 -20.65 -14.39 51.42
N TYR A 889 -21.81 -15.06 51.40
CA TYR A 889 -22.45 -15.61 52.59
C TYR A 889 -22.61 -17.14 52.46
N ILE A 890 -22.80 -17.81 53.61
CA ILE A 890 -23.05 -19.24 53.69
C ILE A 890 -24.52 -19.43 54.09
N PRO A 891 -25.39 -19.98 53.23
CA PRO A 891 -26.73 -20.41 53.62
C PRO A 891 -26.66 -21.53 54.67
N GLN A 892 -27.64 -21.61 55.57
CA GLN A 892 -27.63 -22.61 56.66
C GLN A 892 -28.07 -24.02 56.22
N ASP A 893 -28.56 -24.18 54.98
CA ASP A 893 -29.10 -25.45 54.48
C ASP A 893 -28.03 -26.33 53.80
N GLU A 894 -27.49 -27.26 54.60
CA GLU A 894 -26.71 -28.49 54.32
C GLU A 894 -25.51 -28.51 53.34
N HIS A 895 -25.33 -27.57 52.41
CA HIS A 895 -24.20 -27.55 51.48
C HIS A 895 -23.41 -26.24 51.60
N GLY A 896 -22.44 -26.22 52.52
CA GLY A 896 -21.67 -25.05 52.97
C GLY A 896 -20.68 -24.43 51.97
N LEU A 897 -21.07 -24.29 50.70
CA LEU A 897 -20.33 -23.58 49.66
C LEU A 897 -20.71 -22.08 49.69
N PRO A 898 -19.74 -21.14 49.82
CA PRO A 898 -20.04 -19.71 49.86
C PRO A 898 -20.70 -19.22 48.56
N LYS A 899 -21.85 -18.54 48.68
CA LYS A 899 -22.51 -17.86 47.56
C LYS A 899 -22.17 -16.38 47.59
N ALA A 900 -21.69 -15.87 46.45
CA ALA A 900 -21.44 -14.44 46.26
C ALA A 900 -22.75 -13.63 46.38
N TYR A 901 -22.65 -12.40 46.87
CA TYR A 901 -23.74 -11.44 46.72
C TYR A 901 -23.91 -11.07 45.24
N GLY A 902 -25.13 -11.21 44.71
CA GLY A 902 -25.45 -10.80 43.33
C GLY A 902 -25.46 -9.27 43.16
N ALA A 903 -25.95 -8.81 42.00
CA ALA A 903 -25.96 -7.39 41.63
C ALA A 903 -26.61 -6.46 42.68
N SER A 904 -27.55 -6.97 43.49
CA SER A 904 -28.18 -6.28 44.62
C SER A 904 -27.43 -6.52 45.95
N ALA A 905 -26.12 -6.29 45.99
CA ALA A 905 -25.32 -6.48 47.21
C ALA A 905 -25.71 -5.46 48.31
N PRO A 906 -25.86 -5.88 49.58
CA PRO A 906 -26.32 -4.99 50.65
C PRO A 906 -25.26 -3.95 51.03
N PHE A 907 -25.43 -2.72 50.53
CA PHE A 907 -24.58 -1.58 50.83
C PHE A 907 -24.74 -1.12 52.29
N LYS A 908 -23.66 -1.21 53.09
CA LYS A 908 -23.57 -0.60 54.43
C LYS A 908 -23.56 0.93 54.25
N PRO A 909 -24.57 1.69 54.72
CA PRO A 909 -24.65 3.12 54.47
C PRO A 909 -23.45 3.88 55.02
N SER A 910 -22.80 4.68 54.17
CA SER A 910 -21.78 5.64 54.62
C SER A 910 -22.45 6.74 55.44
N VAL A 911 -21.84 7.09 56.58
CA VAL A 911 -22.36 8.15 57.45
C VAL A 911 -22.30 9.48 56.69
N LEU A 912 -23.43 10.16 56.57
CA LEU A 912 -23.56 11.39 55.80
C LEU A 912 -22.63 12.49 56.35
N GLY A 913 -21.78 13.02 55.47
CA GLY A 913 -20.89 14.14 55.78
C GLY A 913 -21.66 15.40 56.19
N SER A 914 -21.07 16.20 57.08
CA SER A 914 -21.70 17.35 57.74
C SER A 914 -22.15 18.49 56.81
N THR A 915 -21.73 18.47 55.54
CA THR A 915 -22.00 19.51 54.52
C THR A 915 -23.39 19.44 53.90
N ALA A 916 -24.12 18.32 54.01
CA ALA A 916 -25.41 18.09 53.34
C ALA A 916 -26.63 18.81 53.94
N ARG A 917 -26.46 20.01 54.54
CA ARG A 917 -27.52 20.73 55.28
C ARG A 917 -28.30 21.79 54.49
N HIS A 918 -28.01 22.00 53.20
CA HIS A 918 -28.54 23.13 52.42
C HIS A 918 -29.29 22.75 51.13
N ILE A 919 -30.19 21.75 51.20
CA ILE A 919 -31.15 21.46 50.11
C ILE A 919 -32.57 21.63 50.66
N ARG A 920 -33.22 22.76 50.32
CA ARG A 920 -34.67 22.93 50.54
C ARG A 920 -35.43 22.13 49.48
N LYS A 921 -36.39 21.30 49.90
CA LYS A 921 -37.37 20.70 48.99
C LYS A 921 -38.37 21.77 48.51
N PRO A 922 -38.78 21.77 47.24
CA PRO A 922 -39.84 22.67 46.76
C PRO A 922 -41.20 22.23 47.30
N ASN A 923 -42.08 23.19 47.62
CA ASN A 923 -43.47 22.91 47.95
C ASN A 923 -44.28 22.62 46.66
N PRO A 924 -45.10 21.56 46.61
CA PRO A 924 -46.11 21.42 45.57
C PRO A 924 -47.19 22.49 45.74
N LYS A 925 -47.72 23.00 44.63
CA LYS A 925 -48.93 23.85 44.64
C LYS A 925 -50.18 22.95 44.81
N PRO A 926 -51.23 23.43 45.51
CA PRO A 926 -52.52 22.75 45.49
C PRO A 926 -53.12 22.81 44.08
N ILE A 927 -53.92 21.79 43.75
CA ILE A 927 -54.79 21.76 42.58
C ILE A 927 -56.19 22.10 43.08
N GLU A 928 -56.84 23.09 42.46
CA GLU A 928 -58.26 23.39 42.67
C GLU A 928 -59.10 22.45 41.79
N ILE A 929 -60.28 22.06 42.28
CA ILE A 929 -61.24 21.13 41.64
C ILE A 929 -62.40 21.92 41.04
#